data_AF-A0A9D7FTH0-F1
#
_entry.id   AF-A0A9D7FTH0-F1
#
_cell.length_a   1.000
_cell.length_b   1.000
_cell.length_c   1.000
_cell.angle_alpha   90.00
_cell.angle_beta   90.00
_cell.angle_gamma   90.00
#
_symmetry.space_group_name_H-M   'P 1'
#
loop_
_entity.id
_entity.type
_entity.pdbx_description
1 polymer ?
#
loop_
_entity_poly.entity_id
_entity_poly.type
_entity_poly.pdbx_seq_one_letter_code
_entity_poly.pdbx_strand_id
1 'polypeptide(L)'
;MRILFTLCLLLFVSAQQSAGVEPSLKWVYNAQSNLYAPPLVADMHPNPGLETILSDSEARRVRCIGSDGQQIWELDGGWTMRLTTSAALTRAKGSGNPTLLIGSSDGRLLCIDAMTGTVLWKNDVGKIEWGGVVWADLDGDGEDEGIAGTESNGIHVFTLDGKPLWVFPSVADQPKPNLFCPLAASDVDKDGRCDIFGVDRMGPFRLSGHGELIWKTTPGDEFRSTAILGDGDGDGRPELYAGSMDDNALWCFDALDGHVLWKSYLLSGLDANSGSSLCMGDLNGDGTREIVLSDKAGHLYCFDSHGKNLWTFQTEQPRELAPSLGDVDGDGLVEVLAAGGDHCLYCLSPSGELEWKVATDLRLLNPATISDVDMDGMTDILVCGSDRKLRCYTLGGPCRPQLVPWPSRRFDIRQSGSCFNHRDSSAGFRVPVAASLLREGGFENSKTPAWKPETPALEELAAQRQREPRGWLLEQGDDTSWRLDKEIKLSGSSSLQVTPGQAAVVVRSEAIPVKADLRSVSAAIRAKGASTAQVWLEWGGATGLIRKDSLGAGPADSSGWKRFYTQGISPPMQAKWLSLVCVVEPGKPEPVHFDDAAVSGNSDQLPTVRPLVNQVGYDMGAPKMFTAQSNFLVDDASFELIDMQGAAVFSGKLEKRGRISGAYGSDWGSFYWSGDFTTHDAPGTYRIRANVGGVSEISWPFQIGDNQLWAVTSRPAYRFFYYQRCGMEISGFHAACHLDDAASSDGLRQFDLTGGWHDAGDYNKYYNAPYVLGLATAYSLAASLFEQQDEDENGISDFLDEIVWGAEHCQRMVAADGSVHAAITSGYGFWSAPEIETDNIPGTGDERRTQGSDTGNDPSEHAAALAKAARLTHRHDFVVTAEKALGWSLEKGQKGHCSSPLRSTCLQ
;
A
#
# COMPACT_ATOMS: atom_id res chain seq x y z
N MET A 1 13.56 -51.57 8.90
CA MET A 1 12.87 -50.61 9.80
C MET A 1 13.68 -49.31 9.99
N ARG A 2 14.26 -48.73 8.92
CA ARG A 2 15.00 -47.45 8.92
C ARG A 2 14.98 -46.73 7.55
N ILE A 3 14.01 -47.06 6.68
CA ILE A 3 13.85 -46.47 5.33
C ILE A 3 12.49 -45.76 5.17
N LEU A 4 11.67 -45.72 6.23
CA LEU A 4 10.35 -45.04 6.21
C LEU A 4 10.34 -43.63 6.85
N PHE A 5 11.49 -43.08 7.27
CA PHE A 5 11.55 -41.80 7.97
C PHE A 5 12.08 -40.62 7.14
N THR A 6 12.52 -40.85 5.90
CA THR A 6 13.12 -39.81 5.04
C THR A 6 12.18 -39.30 3.93
N LEU A 7 10.98 -39.87 3.81
CA LEU A 7 9.99 -39.53 2.77
C LEU A 7 8.77 -38.73 3.27
N CYS A 8 8.78 -38.28 4.53
CA CYS A 8 7.68 -37.50 5.13
C CYS A 8 8.05 -36.02 5.41
N LEU A 9 9.20 -35.53 4.95
CA LEU A 9 9.64 -34.15 5.17
C LEU A 9 9.71 -33.27 3.91
N LEU A 10 9.18 -33.75 2.78
CA LEU A 10 9.14 -33.02 1.49
C LEU A 10 7.72 -32.81 0.93
N LEU A 11 6.68 -32.95 1.76
CA LEU A 11 5.27 -32.68 1.38
C LEU A 11 4.55 -31.70 2.32
N PHE A 12 5.30 -30.79 2.94
CA PHE A 12 4.75 -29.60 3.58
C PHE A 12 5.55 -28.37 3.15
N VAL A 13 5.53 -28.08 1.84
CA VAL A 13 5.49 -26.66 1.46
C VAL A 13 4.03 -26.28 1.64
N SER A 14 3.67 -25.92 2.87
CA SER A 14 2.49 -25.10 3.06
C SER A 14 2.67 -23.92 2.12
N ALA A 15 1.65 -23.61 1.33
CA ALA A 15 1.53 -22.29 0.75
C ALA A 15 1.76 -21.30 1.90
N GLN A 16 2.93 -20.67 1.94
CA GLN A 16 3.03 -19.37 2.57
C GLN A 16 2.15 -18.50 1.70
N GLN A 17 0.86 -18.40 2.08
CA GLN A 17 0.13 -17.16 1.84
C GLN A 17 1.11 -16.06 2.22
N SER A 18 1.40 -15.16 1.29
CA SER A 18 2.00 -13.88 1.64
C SER A 18 1.20 -13.39 2.84
N ALA A 19 1.84 -13.27 4.00
CA ALA A 19 1.18 -12.73 5.17
C ALA A 19 0.71 -11.33 4.78
N GLY A 20 -0.59 -11.18 4.53
CA GLY A 20 -1.20 -9.86 4.37
C GLY A 20 -0.81 -9.03 5.59
N VAL A 21 -0.51 -7.75 5.36
CA VAL A 21 -0.23 -6.84 6.48
C VAL A 21 -1.49 -6.80 7.34
N GLU A 22 -1.41 -7.32 8.56
CA GLU A 22 -2.54 -7.22 9.49
C GLU A 22 -2.71 -5.75 9.92
N PRO A 23 -3.95 -5.26 10.04
CA PRO A 23 -4.18 -3.88 10.44
C PRO A 23 -3.77 -3.65 11.90
N SER A 24 -3.09 -2.54 12.14
CA SER A 24 -2.67 -2.12 13.47
C SER A 24 -3.79 -1.38 14.19
N LEU A 25 -3.88 -1.53 15.52
CA LEU A 25 -4.87 -0.86 16.35
C LEU A 25 -4.36 0.54 16.75
N LYS A 26 -5.06 1.62 16.37
CA LYS A 26 -4.76 3.00 16.78
C LYS A 26 -5.25 3.28 18.21
N TRP A 27 -6.54 3.03 18.46
CA TRP A 27 -7.14 3.26 19.77
C TRP A 27 -8.42 2.43 19.97
N VAL A 28 -8.87 2.38 21.23
CA VAL A 28 -10.11 1.70 21.66
C VAL A 28 -10.89 2.59 22.60
N TYR A 29 -12.18 2.79 22.32
CA TYR A 29 -13.13 3.38 23.24
C TYR A 29 -14.01 2.29 23.88
N ASN A 30 -14.18 2.34 25.20
CA ASN A 30 -15.00 1.40 25.96
C ASN A 30 -16.36 2.02 26.29
N ALA A 31 -17.41 1.52 25.65
CA ALA A 31 -18.81 1.87 25.89
C ALA A 31 -19.39 1.15 27.12
N GLN A 32 -20.56 1.59 27.57
CA GLN A 32 -21.22 0.99 28.74
C GLN A 32 -22.03 -0.26 28.40
N SER A 33 -22.46 -0.40 27.15
CA SER A 33 -23.26 -1.51 26.65
C SER A 33 -22.90 -1.90 25.21
N ASN A 34 -23.65 -2.83 24.63
CA ASN A 34 -23.35 -3.34 23.29
C ASN A 34 -23.60 -2.27 22.25
N LEU A 35 -22.90 -2.36 21.12
CA LEU A 35 -22.99 -1.37 20.04
C LEU A 35 -23.70 -2.03 18.86
N TYR A 36 -25.02 -1.83 18.76
CA TYR A 36 -25.85 -2.41 17.71
C TYR A 36 -26.03 -1.52 16.49
N ALA A 37 -25.61 -0.26 16.54
CA ALA A 37 -25.58 0.63 15.38
C ALA A 37 -24.12 0.91 14.97
N PRO A 38 -23.80 0.95 13.67
CA PRO A 38 -22.49 1.38 13.21
C PRO A 38 -22.20 2.82 13.63
N PRO A 39 -20.91 3.15 13.85
CA PRO A 39 -20.50 4.52 14.09
C PRO A 39 -20.80 5.42 12.88
N LEU A 40 -21.17 6.67 13.14
CA LEU A 40 -21.23 7.72 12.10
C LEU A 40 -20.02 8.63 12.29
N VAL A 41 -19.20 8.79 11.26
CA VAL A 41 -17.99 9.62 11.30
C VAL A 41 -18.22 10.87 10.47
N ALA A 42 -17.97 12.05 11.05
CA ALA A 42 -18.08 13.33 10.37
C ALA A 42 -17.30 14.42 11.13
N ASP A 43 -16.94 15.50 10.44
CA ASP A 43 -16.43 16.71 11.09
C ASP A 43 -17.59 17.45 11.78
N MET A 44 -17.63 17.43 13.11
CA MET A 44 -18.76 17.95 13.90
C MET A 44 -18.30 18.97 14.94
N HIS A 45 -17.02 18.97 15.29
CA HIS A 45 -16.44 19.78 16.34
C HIS A 45 -15.23 20.57 15.81
N PRO A 46 -14.94 21.77 16.33
CA PRO A 46 -13.76 22.56 15.92
C PRO A 46 -12.39 21.91 16.20
N ASN A 47 -12.36 20.71 16.79
CA ASN A 47 -11.09 20.06 17.12
C ASN A 47 -10.52 19.42 15.84
N PRO A 48 -9.19 19.31 15.69
CA PRO A 48 -8.61 18.59 14.56
C PRO A 48 -9.03 17.10 14.57
N GLY A 49 -9.60 16.65 13.47
CA GLY A 49 -10.02 15.28 13.21
C GLY A 49 -11.49 15.21 12.81
N LEU A 50 -11.98 14.01 12.61
CA LEU A 50 -13.39 13.70 12.47
C LEU A 50 -13.90 13.08 13.77
N GLU A 51 -15.09 13.49 14.19
CA GLU A 51 -15.77 12.92 15.33
C GLU A 51 -16.59 11.68 14.94
N THR A 52 -16.78 10.80 15.92
CA THR A 52 -17.59 9.60 15.80
C THR A 52 -18.83 9.68 16.70
N ILE A 53 -20.02 9.63 16.12
CA ILE A 53 -21.28 9.44 16.84
C ILE A 53 -21.52 7.96 17.09
N LEU A 54 -21.75 7.64 18.35
CA LEU A 54 -21.98 6.29 18.82
C LEU A 54 -23.33 6.19 19.56
N SER A 55 -24.12 5.19 19.17
CA SER A 55 -25.32 4.79 19.93
C SER A 55 -24.96 3.64 20.87
N ASP A 56 -24.85 3.96 22.17
CA ASP A 56 -24.59 3.00 23.24
C ASP A 56 -25.91 2.31 23.62
N SER A 57 -26.13 1.12 23.05
CA SER A 57 -27.47 0.59 22.80
C SER A 57 -28.32 0.39 24.05
N GLU A 58 -27.91 -0.46 24.99
CA GLU A 58 -28.67 -0.73 26.23
C GLU A 58 -28.42 0.31 27.33
N ALA A 59 -27.31 1.03 27.26
CA ALA A 59 -27.06 2.21 28.09
C ALA A 59 -28.02 3.35 27.73
N ARG A 60 -28.55 3.34 26.50
CA ARG A 60 -29.52 4.32 25.97
C ARG A 60 -28.91 5.71 26.01
N ARG A 61 -27.69 5.80 25.49
CA ARG A 61 -26.90 7.02 25.39
C ARG A 61 -26.43 7.23 23.97
N VAL A 62 -26.39 8.48 23.56
CA VAL A 62 -25.68 8.91 22.36
C VAL A 62 -24.40 9.60 22.81
N ARG A 63 -23.28 9.29 22.16
CA ARG A 63 -21.97 9.81 22.52
C ARG A 63 -21.28 10.37 21.30
N CYS A 64 -20.48 11.39 21.50
CA CYS A 64 -19.53 11.88 20.51
C CYS A 64 -18.11 11.59 21.00
N ILE A 65 -17.35 10.89 20.17
CA ILE A 65 -15.97 10.47 20.42
C ILE A 65 -15.07 11.24 19.44
N GLY A 66 -14.01 11.86 19.95
CA GLY A 66 -13.02 12.54 19.13
C GLY A 66 -12.15 11.57 18.34
N SER A 67 -11.36 12.13 17.42
CA SER A 67 -10.41 11.39 16.58
C SER A 67 -9.32 10.64 17.37
N ASP A 68 -9.07 11.05 18.62
CA ASP A 68 -8.14 10.44 19.57
C ASP A 68 -8.78 9.33 20.44
N GLY A 69 -10.06 9.02 20.21
CA GLY A 69 -10.83 8.05 20.99
C GLY A 69 -11.35 8.57 22.32
N GLN A 70 -11.19 9.86 22.64
CA GLN A 70 -11.72 10.47 23.87
C GLN A 70 -13.17 10.90 23.69
N GLN A 71 -13.99 10.74 24.74
CA GLN A 71 -15.38 11.21 24.70
C GLN A 71 -15.43 12.74 24.83
N ILE A 72 -16.11 13.40 23.89
CA ILE A 72 -16.36 14.85 23.90
C ILE A 72 -17.63 15.16 24.70
N TRP A 73 -18.74 14.49 24.37
CA TRP A 73 -20.02 14.67 25.06
C TRP A 73 -20.85 13.38 25.12
N GLU A 74 -21.82 13.34 26.03
CA GLU A 74 -22.83 12.28 26.17
C GLU A 74 -24.22 12.91 26.30
N LEU A 75 -25.23 12.29 25.68
CA LEU A 75 -26.65 12.63 25.80
C LEU A 75 -27.48 11.46 26.32
N ASP A 76 -28.28 11.73 27.37
CA ASP A 76 -29.45 10.94 27.75
C ASP A 76 -30.72 11.55 27.13
N GLY A 77 -31.20 10.96 26.03
CA GLY A 77 -32.45 11.36 25.38
C GLY A 77 -33.72 10.89 26.11
N GLY A 78 -33.58 10.24 27.27
CA GLY A 78 -34.67 9.71 28.09
C GLY A 78 -35.29 8.43 27.54
N TRP A 79 -34.65 7.76 26.59
CA TRP A 79 -35.18 6.56 25.93
C TRP A 79 -35.45 5.42 26.92
N THR A 80 -36.53 4.71 26.68
CA THR A 80 -36.97 3.58 27.52
C THR A 80 -36.54 2.23 26.95
N MET A 81 -36.27 2.17 25.64
CA MET A 81 -35.79 0.98 24.93
C MET A 81 -34.38 1.21 24.39
N ARG A 82 -33.71 0.12 24.01
CA ARG A 82 -32.35 0.14 23.44
C ARG A 82 -32.28 0.93 22.12
N LEU A 83 -31.14 1.55 21.85
CA LEU A 83 -30.84 2.23 20.59
C LEU A 83 -30.24 1.24 19.58
N THR A 84 -31.00 0.89 18.54
CA THR A 84 -30.57 -0.02 17.45
C THR A 84 -30.48 0.67 16.08
N THR A 85 -30.76 1.97 16.02
CA THR A 85 -30.76 2.76 14.79
C THR A 85 -29.49 3.57 14.68
N SER A 86 -28.92 3.68 13.48
CA SER A 86 -27.87 4.64 13.19
C SER A 86 -28.40 6.07 13.25
N ALA A 87 -27.57 7.00 13.70
CA ALA A 87 -27.86 8.41 13.52
C ALA A 87 -27.71 8.79 12.04
N ALA A 88 -28.44 9.83 11.60
CA ALA A 88 -28.22 10.49 10.32
C ALA A 88 -27.85 11.96 10.58
N LEU A 89 -26.91 12.50 9.80
CA LEU A 89 -26.40 13.86 9.94
C LEU A 89 -26.65 14.70 8.68
N THR A 90 -27.05 15.95 8.86
CA THR A 90 -27.13 16.97 7.80
C THR A 90 -26.25 18.18 8.13
N ARG A 91 -25.82 18.89 7.08
CA ARG A 91 -25.08 20.17 7.11
C ARG A 91 -25.82 21.29 6.35
N ALA A 92 -27.12 21.15 6.14
CA ALA A 92 -27.94 22.12 5.40
C ALA A 92 -27.73 23.58 5.88
N LYS A 93 -27.86 24.53 4.94
CA LYS A 93 -27.43 25.94 5.09
C LYS A 93 -28.12 26.70 6.24
N GLY A 94 -29.25 26.21 6.75
CA GLY A 94 -30.06 26.87 7.78
C GLY A 94 -29.68 26.54 9.22
N SER A 95 -28.99 25.43 9.50
CA SER A 95 -28.74 25.01 10.89
C SER A 95 -27.58 25.74 11.58
N GLY A 96 -26.65 26.33 10.82
CA GLY A 96 -25.39 26.89 11.33
C GLY A 96 -24.41 25.84 11.87
N ASN A 97 -24.91 24.80 12.56
CA ASN A 97 -24.15 23.66 13.09
C ASN A 97 -24.63 22.34 12.46
N PRO A 98 -23.76 21.31 12.32
CA PRO A 98 -24.17 19.98 11.90
C PRO A 98 -25.25 19.41 12.82
N THR A 99 -26.27 18.77 12.25
CA THR A 99 -27.49 18.36 12.96
C THR A 99 -27.74 16.86 12.80
N LEU A 100 -27.98 16.18 13.93
CA LEU A 100 -28.23 14.74 14.01
C LEU A 100 -29.72 14.43 14.17
N LEU A 101 -30.17 13.37 13.53
CA LEU A 101 -31.47 12.75 13.74
C LEU A 101 -31.28 11.33 14.26
N ILE A 102 -32.02 10.96 15.31
CA ILE A 102 -31.94 9.65 15.95
C ILE A 102 -33.33 9.14 16.31
N GLY A 103 -33.64 7.93 15.84
CA GLY A 103 -34.86 7.19 16.18
C GLY A 103 -34.64 6.21 17.33
N SER A 104 -35.72 5.65 17.86
CA SER A 104 -35.65 4.60 18.88
C SER A 104 -36.85 3.65 18.81
N SER A 105 -36.66 2.44 19.31
CA SER A 105 -37.68 1.40 19.40
C SER A 105 -38.83 1.76 20.35
N ASP A 106 -38.65 2.76 21.22
CA ASP A 106 -39.75 3.29 22.03
C ASP A 106 -40.64 4.30 21.30
N GLY A 107 -40.28 4.64 20.06
CA GLY A 107 -41.04 5.46 19.14
C GLY A 107 -40.72 6.94 19.15
N ARG A 108 -39.68 7.34 19.88
CA ARG A 108 -39.18 8.72 19.92
C ARG A 108 -38.20 9.02 18.80
N LEU A 109 -38.35 10.19 18.22
CA LEU A 109 -37.45 10.80 17.25
C LEU A 109 -36.86 12.07 17.86
N LEU A 110 -35.54 12.14 17.98
CA LEU A 110 -34.83 13.30 18.51
C LEU A 110 -33.95 13.92 17.43
N CYS A 111 -33.96 15.26 17.40
CA CYS A 111 -33.01 16.06 16.65
C CYS A 111 -32.05 16.75 17.61
N ILE A 112 -30.76 16.67 17.31
CA ILE A 112 -29.66 16.99 18.22
C ILE A 112 -28.64 17.86 17.48
N ASP A 113 -28.16 18.91 18.12
CA ASP A 113 -26.99 19.66 17.67
C ASP A 113 -25.74 18.76 17.83
N ALA A 114 -25.09 18.41 16.71
CA ALA A 114 -24.01 17.41 16.71
C ALA A 114 -22.75 17.90 17.43
N MET A 115 -22.53 19.21 17.46
CA MET A 115 -21.36 19.81 18.10
C MET A 115 -21.46 19.73 19.63
N THR A 116 -22.66 19.95 20.17
CA THR A 116 -22.89 20.11 21.62
C THR A 116 -23.62 18.95 22.29
N GLY A 117 -24.26 18.08 21.51
CA GLY A 117 -25.14 17.02 22.03
C GLY A 117 -26.46 17.54 22.61
N THR A 118 -26.83 18.80 22.35
CA THR A 118 -28.07 19.39 22.88
C THR A 118 -29.27 19.03 22.02
N VAL A 119 -30.39 18.68 22.67
CA VAL A 119 -31.63 18.36 21.95
C VAL A 119 -32.27 19.64 21.42
N LEU A 120 -32.45 19.71 20.10
CA LEU A 120 -33.11 20.82 19.41
C LEU A 120 -34.63 20.65 19.47
N TRP A 121 -35.13 19.46 19.12
CA TRP A 121 -36.54 19.11 19.19
C TRP A 121 -36.75 17.60 19.34
N LYS A 122 -37.98 17.21 19.69
CA LYS A 122 -38.40 15.81 19.84
C LYS A 122 -39.82 15.60 19.31
N ASN A 123 -40.06 14.45 18.70
CA ASN A 123 -41.37 14.03 18.18
C ASN A 123 -41.63 12.55 18.51
N ASP A 124 -42.90 12.18 18.65
CA ASP A 124 -43.34 10.78 18.80
C ASP A 124 -43.92 10.29 17.47
N VAL A 125 -43.26 9.31 16.85
CA VAL A 125 -43.62 8.81 15.51
C VAL A 125 -44.03 7.33 15.54
N GLY A 126 -43.71 6.62 16.61
CA GLY A 126 -43.90 5.18 16.72
C GLY A 126 -42.62 4.41 16.44
N LYS A 127 -42.65 3.11 16.73
CA LYS A 127 -41.47 2.25 16.85
C LYS A 127 -40.55 2.30 15.62
N ILE A 128 -39.28 2.63 15.86
CA ILE A 128 -38.16 2.57 14.90
C ILE A 128 -37.12 1.58 15.45
N GLU A 129 -37.26 0.28 15.15
CA GLU A 129 -36.27 -0.75 15.53
C GLU A 129 -35.63 -1.32 14.25
N TRP A 130 -34.30 -1.29 14.16
CA TRP A 130 -33.50 -1.73 12.99
C TRP A 130 -33.73 -0.97 11.67
N GLY A 131 -34.86 -0.27 11.56
CA GLY A 131 -35.11 0.81 10.62
C GLY A 131 -34.14 1.98 10.80
N GLY A 132 -34.31 3.01 9.98
CA GLY A 132 -33.40 4.15 9.95
C GLY A 132 -34.14 5.46 9.80
N VAL A 133 -33.41 6.52 10.11
CA VAL A 133 -33.78 7.89 9.79
C VAL A 133 -32.91 8.37 8.64
N VAL A 134 -33.44 9.24 7.79
CA VAL A 134 -32.75 9.76 6.60
C VAL A 134 -32.92 11.27 6.56
N TRP A 135 -31.88 11.97 6.09
CA TRP A 135 -31.96 13.37 5.69
C TRP A 135 -31.92 13.46 4.17
N ALA A 136 -32.86 14.21 3.57
CA ALA A 136 -32.85 14.49 2.14
C ALA A 136 -33.66 15.76 1.82
N ASP A 137 -33.19 16.52 0.84
CA ASP A 137 -33.91 17.67 0.26
C ASP A 137 -35.10 17.19 -0.59
N LEU A 138 -36.28 17.13 0.00
CA LEU A 138 -37.50 16.58 -0.61
C LEU A 138 -38.28 17.64 -1.42
N ASP A 139 -38.04 18.93 -1.20
CA ASP A 139 -38.78 20.00 -1.86
C ASP A 139 -37.95 20.86 -2.83
N GLY A 140 -36.63 20.66 -2.85
CA GLY A 140 -35.66 21.26 -3.75
C GLY A 140 -35.21 22.65 -3.32
N ASP A 141 -35.38 23.01 -2.04
CA ASP A 141 -35.00 24.32 -1.51
C ASP A 141 -33.54 24.41 -1.02
N GLY A 142 -32.84 23.28 -0.97
CA GLY A 142 -31.45 23.15 -0.52
C GLY A 142 -31.28 22.96 0.99
N GLU A 143 -32.36 22.84 1.75
CA GLU A 143 -32.38 22.31 3.11
C GLU A 143 -32.80 20.83 3.09
N ASP A 144 -32.31 20.02 4.04
CA ASP A 144 -32.72 18.61 4.14
C ASP A 144 -33.93 18.45 5.09
N GLU A 145 -34.90 17.63 4.70
CA GLU A 145 -36.00 17.16 5.55
C GLU A 145 -35.64 15.88 6.30
N GLY A 146 -36.15 15.77 7.53
CA GLY A 146 -35.96 14.61 8.40
C GLY A 146 -37.03 13.57 8.14
N ILE A 147 -36.63 12.36 7.74
CA ILE A 147 -37.51 11.26 7.36
C ILE A 147 -37.39 10.14 8.40
N ALA A 148 -38.52 9.67 8.91
CA ALA A 148 -38.60 8.54 9.84
C ALA A 148 -39.56 7.47 9.31
N GLY A 149 -39.02 6.31 8.92
CA GLY A 149 -39.78 5.10 8.62
C GLY A 149 -40.06 4.30 9.89
N THR A 150 -41.32 3.93 10.12
CA THR A 150 -41.74 3.21 11.32
C THR A 150 -42.33 1.84 10.98
N GLU A 151 -42.25 0.88 11.89
CA GLU A 151 -42.74 -0.49 11.65
C GLU A 151 -44.25 -0.57 11.38
N SER A 152 -45.03 0.34 11.98
CA SER A 152 -46.50 0.24 12.00
C SER A 152 -47.23 1.58 11.89
N ASN A 153 -46.52 2.71 11.85
CA ASN A 153 -47.11 4.04 11.75
C ASN A 153 -46.89 4.73 10.40
N GLY A 154 -46.18 4.08 9.47
CA GLY A 154 -45.88 4.64 8.17
C GLY A 154 -44.60 5.47 8.16
N ILE A 155 -44.53 6.44 7.26
CA ILE A 155 -43.36 7.31 7.06
C ILE A 155 -43.73 8.72 7.49
N HIS A 156 -42.94 9.32 8.37
CA HIS A 156 -43.14 10.67 8.88
C HIS A 156 -42.04 11.59 8.39
N VAL A 157 -42.41 12.78 7.91
CA VAL A 157 -41.47 13.78 7.39
C VAL A 157 -41.58 15.08 8.16
N PHE A 158 -40.43 15.67 8.49
CA PHE A 158 -40.31 16.89 9.27
C PHE A 158 -39.37 17.87 8.58
N THR A 159 -39.63 19.16 8.75
CA THR A 159 -38.64 20.20 8.48
C THR A 159 -37.43 20.07 9.40
N LEU A 160 -36.32 20.72 9.05
CA LEU A 160 -35.12 20.81 9.89
C LEU A 160 -35.41 21.35 11.31
N ASP A 161 -36.34 22.30 11.44
CA ASP A 161 -36.78 22.86 12.73
C ASP A 161 -37.82 21.99 13.48
N GLY A 162 -38.15 20.82 12.95
CA GLY A 162 -38.92 19.77 13.62
C GLY A 162 -40.43 19.88 13.46
N LYS A 163 -40.92 20.73 12.55
CA LYS A 163 -42.34 20.83 12.22
C LYS A 163 -42.74 19.66 11.32
N PRO A 164 -43.82 18.92 11.62
CA PRO A 164 -44.30 17.87 10.75
C PRO A 164 -44.77 18.44 9.41
N LEU A 165 -44.28 17.88 8.32
CA LEU A 165 -44.68 18.24 6.96
C LEU A 165 -45.82 17.35 6.48
N TRP A 166 -45.59 16.04 6.44
CA TRP A 166 -46.58 15.06 6.00
C TRP A 166 -46.29 13.66 6.57
N VAL A 167 -47.27 12.76 6.42
CA VAL A 167 -47.17 11.35 6.78
C VAL A 167 -47.69 10.49 5.63
N PHE A 168 -47.05 9.35 5.37
CA PHE A 168 -47.51 8.36 4.40
C PHE A 168 -47.88 7.04 5.10
N PRO A 169 -49.08 6.48 4.84
CA PRO A 169 -50.15 7.06 4.03
C PRO A 169 -50.82 8.27 4.70
N SER A 170 -51.26 9.24 3.90
CA SER A 170 -51.90 10.47 4.42
C SER A 170 -53.32 10.24 4.97
N VAL A 171 -53.94 9.12 4.60
CA VAL A 171 -55.28 8.70 5.06
C VAL A 171 -55.13 7.62 6.13
N ALA A 172 -55.66 7.87 7.33
CA ALA A 172 -55.47 7.01 8.50
C ALA A 172 -55.90 5.54 8.32
N ASP A 173 -56.92 5.28 7.49
CA ASP A 173 -57.47 3.94 7.26
C ASP A 173 -56.78 3.17 6.12
N GLN A 174 -55.81 3.78 5.43
CA GLN A 174 -55.04 3.08 4.40
C GLN A 174 -54.01 2.11 5.04
N PRO A 175 -53.76 0.95 4.40
CA PRO A 175 -52.78 0.01 4.90
C PRO A 175 -51.40 0.66 4.89
N LYS A 176 -50.79 0.74 6.08
CA LYS A 176 -49.46 1.31 6.28
C LYS A 176 -48.39 0.33 5.77
N PRO A 177 -47.28 0.82 5.19
CA PRO A 177 -46.16 -0.03 4.84
C PRO A 177 -45.56 -0.65 6.10
N ASN A 178 -45.16 -1.90 6.00
CA ASN A 178 -44.47 -2.60 7.08
C ASN A 178 -42.96 -2.47 6.89
N LEU A 179 -42.34 -1.53 7.60
CA LEU A 179 -40.94 -1.15 7.40
C LEU A 179 -40.07 -1.75 8.52
N PHE A 180 -39.37 -2.83 8.21
CA PHE A 180 -38.37 -3.43 9.10
C PHE A 180 -36.93 -2.99 8.78
N CYS A 181 -36.73 -2.28 7.67
CA CYS A 181 -35.41 -1.87 7.17
C CYS A 181 -35.39 -0.37 6.85
N PRO A 182 -34.20 0.26 6.79
CA PRO A 182 -34.07 1.69 6.45
C PRO A 182 -34.61 2.04 5.06
N LEU A 183 -35.14 3.26 4.94
CA LEU A 183 -35.56 3.90 3.69
C LEU A 183 -34.34 4.44 2.92
N ALA A 184 -34.48 4.62 1.61
CA ALA A 184 -33.52 5.32 0.76
C ALA A 184 -34.10 6.63 0.23
N ALA A 185 -33.25 7.59 -0.13
CA ALA A 185 -33.68 8.83 -0.75
C ALA A 185 -32.69 9.31 -1.82
N SER A 186 -33.22 9.77 -2.97
CA SER A 186 -32.44 10.35 -4.06
C SER A 186 -33.34 11.03 -5.10
N ASP A 187 -32.83 12.04 -5.79
CA ASP A 187 -33.47 12.66 -6.97
C ASP A 187 -33.29 11.77 -8.21
N VAL A 188 -34.17 10.77 -8.37
CA VAL A 188 -34.04 9.76 -9.43
C VAL A 188 -34.54 10.22 -10.79
N ASP A 189 -35.48 11.18 -10.83
CA ASP A 189 -36.06 11.70 -12.08
C ASP A 189 -35.49 13.06 -12.49
N LYS A 190 -34.53 13.58 -11.71
CA LYS A 190 -33.74 14.80 -11.97
C LYS A 190 -34.61 16.04 -12.04
N ASP A 191 -35.68 16.07 -11.24
CA ASP A 191 -36.57 17.23 -11.12
C ASP A 191 -36.07 18.26 -10.09
N GLY A 192 -34.97 17.94 -9.38
CA GLY A 192 -34.37 18.75 -8.34
C GLY A 192 -34.90 18.45 -6.94
N ARG A 193 -35.71 17.40 -6.76
CA ARG A 193 -36.27 16.96 -5.48
C ARG A 193 -35.98 15.49 -5.23
N CYS A 194 -35.68 15.15 -3.99
CA CYS A 194 -35.47 13.74 -3.65
C CYS A 194 -36.80 12.99 -3.53
N ASP A 195 -36.82 11.77 -4.07
CA ASP A 195 -37.85 10.78 -3.80
C ASP A 195 -37.48 9.88 -2.64
N ILE A 196 -38.47 9.18 -2.09
CA ILE A 196 -38.28 8.22 -1.01
C ILE A 196 -38.57 6.81 -1.50
N PHE A 197 -37.65 5.90 -1.22
CA PHE A 197 -37.76 4.49 -1.54
C PHE A 197 -37.78 3.65 -0.27
N GLY A 198 -38.58 2.60 -0.30
CA GLY A 198 -38.62 1.64 0.79
C GLY A 198 -38.96 0.26 0.28
N VAL A 199 -38.72 -0.72 1.16
CA VAL A 199 -39.08 -2.11 0.95
C VAL A 199 -40.04 -2.47 2.06
N ASP A 200 -41.29 -2.73 1.70
CA ASP A 200 -42.24 -3.32 2.64
C ASP A 200 -42.21 -4.85 2.54
N ARG A 201 -43.03 -5.53 3.34
CA ARG A 201 -43.06 -7.00 3.35
C ARG A 201 -43.29 -7.62 1.96
N MET A 202 -44.01 -6.94 1.06
CA MET A 202 -44.48 -7.48 -0.22
C MET A 202 -43.67 -6.98 -1.43
N GLY A 203 -42.80 -5.98 -1.24
CA GLY A 203 -41.89 -5.51 -2.28
C GLY A 203 -41.49 -4.04 -2.14
N PRO A 204 -40.70 -3.53 -3.12
CA PRO A 204 -40.26 -2.15 -3.13
C PRO A 204 -41.36 -1.17 -3.56
N PHE A 205 -41.20 0.08 -3.16
CA PHE A 205 -42.06 1.20 -3.57
C PHE A 205 -41.25 2.50 -3.69
N ARG A 206 -41.80 3.45 -4.46
CA ARG A 206 -41.32 4.84 -4.60
C ARG A 206 -42.41 5.82 -4.21
N LEU A 207 -42.06 6.80 -3.40
CA LEU A 207 -42.87 7.97 -3.08
C LEU A 207 -42.21 9.23 -3.63
N SER A 208 -43.01 10.19 -4.07
CA SER A 208 -42.51 11.54 -4.36
C SER A 208 -42.08 12.27 -3.08
N GLY A 209 -41.29 13.35 -3.22
CA GLY A 209 -40.93 14.24 -2.11
C GLY A 209 -42.11 14.87 -1.35
N HIS A 210 -43.32 14.84 -1.93
CA HIS A 210 -44.56 15.32 -1.29
C HIS A 210 -45.43 14.19 -0.72
N GLY A 211 -44.94 12.94 -0.73
CA GLY A 211 -45.59 11.79 -0.12
C GLY A 211 -46.64 11.09 -0.99
N GLU A 212 -46.63 11.29 -2.31
CA GLU A 212 -47.49 10.56 -3.24
C GLU A 212 -46.87 9.23 -3.64
N LEU A 213 -47.63 8.13 -3.59
CA LEU A 213 -47.17 6.82 -4.06
C LEU A 213 -47.10 6.82 -5.60
N ILE A 214 -45.89 6.77 -6.14
CA ILE A 214 -45.65 6.73 -7.60
C ILE A 214 -45.83 5.31 -8.12
N TRP A 215 -45.12 4.35 -7.53
CA TRP A 215 -45.25 2.94 -7.87
C TRP A 215 -44.99 2.04 -6.66
N LYS A 216 -45.56 0.83 -6.73
CA LYS A 216 -45.28 -0.27 -5.81
C LYS A 216 -45.31 -1.58 -6.59
N THR A 217 -44.25 -2.35 -6.48
CA THR A 217 -44.12 -3.63 -7.17
C THR A 217 -44.31 -4.75 -6.14
N THR A 218 -45.14 -5.73 -6.47
CA THR A 218 -45.41 -6.89 -5.61
C THR A 218 -45.07 -8.18 -6.36
N PRO A 219 -43.80 -8.62 -6.34
CA PRO A 219 -43.34 -9.80 -7.07
C PRO A 219 -43.94 -11.12 -6.54
N GLY A 220 -44.47 -11.11 -5.32
CA GLY A 220 -45.08 -12.28 -4.67
C GLY A 220 -44.21 -12.95 -3.60
N ASP A 221 -43.13 -12.31 -3.17
CA ASP A 221 -42.16 -12.82 -2.20
C ASP A 221 -42.06 -11.92 -0.95
N GLU A 222 -41.58 -12.46 0.18
CA GLU A 222 -41.30 -11.68 1.39
C GLU A 222 -39.92 -11.01 1.34
N PHE A 223 -39.93 -9.67 1.31
CA PHE A 223 -38.70 -8.86 1.34
C PHE A 223 -38.34 -8.46 2.78
N ARG A 224 -37.05 -8.59 3.11
CA ARG A 224 -36.49 -8.32 4.45
C ARG A 224 -35.10 -7.68 4.39
N SER A 225 -34.84 -6.93 3.33
CA SER A 225 -33.57 -6.22 3.13
C SER A 225 -33.82 -4.73 2.91
N THR A 226 -32.75 -3.95 3.00
CA THR A 226 -32.78 -2.51 2.69
C THR A 226 -32.74 -2.29 1.18
N ALA A 227 -33.41 -1.26 0.67
CA ALA A 227 -33.25 -0.82 -0.72
C ALA A 227 -32.02 0.07 -0.84
N ILE A 228 -31.12 -0.22 -1.78
CA ILE A 228 -30.07 0.71 -2.19
C ILE A 228 -30.30 1.17 -3.63
N LEU A 229 -29.84 2.38 -3.94
CA LEU A 229 -29.95 2.99 -5.26
C LEU A 229 -28.57 3.26 -5.84
N GLY A 230 -28.38 3.00 -7.12
CA GLY A 230 -27.15 3.34 -7.84
C GLY A 230 -27.29 3.09 -9.33
N ASP A 231 -26.45 3.76 -10.12
CA ASP A 231 -26.29 3.49 -11.56
C ASP A 231 -25.30 2.32 -11.70
N GLY A 232 -25.84 1.12 -11.80
CA GLY A 232 -25.05 -0.12 -11.83
C GLY A 232 -24.43 -0.36 -13.20
N ASP A 233 -25.18 -0.10 -14.27
CA ASP A 233 -24.78 -0.39 -15.65
C ASP A 233 -24.08 0.78 -16.37
N GLY A 234 -24.06 1.97 -15.76
CA GLY A 234 -23.38 3.15 -16.26
C GLY A 234 -24.16 3.94 -17.31
N ASP A 235 -25.47 3.72 -17.43
CA ASP A 235 -26.32 4.38 -18.44
C ASP A 235 -26.78 5.80 -18.02
N GLY A 236 -26.49 6.21 -16.78
CA GLY A 236 -26.87 7.50 -16.20
C GLY A 236 -28.25 7.52 -15.54
N ARG A 237 -28.90 6.37 -15.37
CA ARG A 237 -30.15 6.14 -14.64
C ARG A 237 -29.89 5.26 -13.41
N PRO A 238 -30.73 5.34 -12.37
CA PRO A 238 -30.56 4.50 -11.19
C PRO A 238 -31.38 3.21 -11.27
N GLU A 239 -30.78 2.14 -10.78
CA GLU A 239 -31.44 0.90 -10.39
C GLU A 239 -31.70 0.87 -8.89
N LEU A 240 -32.72 0.12 -8.49
CA LEU A 240 -33.01 -0.24 -7.11
C LEU A 240 -32.68 -1.71 -6.87
N TYR A 241 -31.85 -1.96 -5.86
CA TYR A 241 -31.47 -3.31 -5.45
C TYR A 241 -32.10 -3.66 -4.10
N ALA A 242 -32.74 -4.83 -4.05
CA ALA A 242 -33.33 -5.36 -2.82
C ALA A 242 -33.25 -6.88 -2.82
N GLY A 243 -32.97 -7.45 -1.66
CA GLY A 243 -32.97 -8.89 -1.42
C GLY A 243 -34.28 -9.43 -0.81
N SER A 244 -34.65 -10.63 -1.25
CA SER A 244 -35.83 -11.39 -0.81
C SER A 244 -35.46 -12.59 0.07
N MET A 245 -36.28 -12.87 1.08
CA MET A 245 -36.07 -13.97 2.03
C MET A 245 -36.71 -15.28 1.55
N ASP A 246 -37.83 -15.23 0.83
CA ASP A 246 -38.59 -16.43 0.46
C ASP A 246 -37.93 -17.21 -0.68
N ASP A 247 -37.53 -16.50 -1.74
CA ASP A 247 -36.87 -17.09 -2.91
C ASP A 247 -35.33 -17.01 -2.86
N ASN A 248 -34.78 -16.48 -1.75
CA ASN A 248 -33.35 -16.27 -1.53
C ASN A 248 -32.67 -15.58 -2.73
N ALA A 249 -33.17 -14.43 -3.16
CA ALA A 249 -32.66 -13.76 -4.36
C ALA A 249 -32.32 -12.28 -4.11
N LEU A 250 -31.28 -11.82 -4.80
CA LEU A 250 -31.07 -10.40 -5.08
C LEU A 250 -31.93 -10.01 -6.27
N TRP A 251 -32.72 -8.96 -6.12
CA TRP A 251 -33.57 -8.40 -7.18
C TRP A 251 -33.06 -7.02 -7.59
N CYS A 252 -33.16 -6.75 -8.88
CA CYS A 252 -32.89 -5.46 -9.49
C CYS A 252 -34.17 -4.93 -10.17
N PHE A 253 -34.50 -3.69 -9.88
CA PHE A 253 -35.66 -2.98 -10.42
C PHE A 253 -35.21 -1.66 -11.05
N ASP A 254 -35.89 -1.22 -12.09
CA ASP A 254 -35.79 0.16 -12.55
C ASP A 254 -36.32 1.08 -11.45
N ALA A 255 -35.52 2.04 -10.97
CA ALA A 255 -35.94 2.89 -9.85
C ALA A 255 -37.02 3.90 -10.27
N LEU A 256 -37.13 4.23 -11.56
CA LEU A 256 -38.08 5.23 -12.05
C LEU A 256 -39.51 4.67 -12.06
N ASP A 257 -39.72 3.46 -12.56
CA ASP A 257 -41.06 2.87 -12.75
C ASP A 257 -41.34 1.56 -11.98
N GLY A 258 -40.32 0.97 -11.35
CA GLY A 258 -40.44 -0.21 -10.50
C GLY A 258 -40.51 -1.55 -11.23
N HIS A 259 -40.33 -1.61 -12.56
CA HIS A 259 -40.33 -2.89 -13.26
C HIS A 259 -39.07 -3.71 -12.94
N VAL A 260 -39.21 -5.04 -12.93
CA VAL A 260 -38.10 -5.97 -12.65
C VAL A 260 -37.17 -6.01 -13.87
N LEU A 261 -35.88 -5.74 -13.65
CA LEU A 261 -34.84 -5.87 -14.66
C LEU A 261 -34.28 -7.29 -14.68
N TRP A 262 -33.84 -7.78 -13.51
CA TRP A 262 -33.32 -9.13 -13.34
C TRP A 262 -33.36 -9.57 -11.88
N LYS A 263 -33.12 -10.87 -11.65
CA LYS A 263 -32.89 -11.42 -10.31
C LYS A 263 -31.85 -12.54 -10.32
N SER A 264 -31.16 -12.70 -9.20
CA SER A 264 -30.09 -13.69 -9.04
C SER A 264 -30.21 -14.42 -7.71
N TYR A 265 -30.10 -15.74 -7.77
CA TYR A 265 -30.29 -16.61 -6.61
C TYR A 265 -29.05 -16.67 -5.72
N LEU A 266 -29.30 -16.69 -4.42
CA LEU A 266 -28.35 -16.87 -3.34
C LEU A 266 -28.42 -18.32 -2.84
N LEU A 267 -27.36 -18.79 -2.19
CA LEU A 267 -27.31 -20.13 -1.61
C LEU A 267 -28.10 -20.21 -0.29
N SER A 268 -28.32 -19.08 0.39
CA SER A 268 -29.14 -18.98 1.59
C SER A 268 -29.91 -17.66 1.65
N GLY A 269 -30.88 -17.60 2.57
CA GLY A 269 -31.69 -16.39 2.79
C GLY A 269 -30.95 -15.30 3.55
N LEU A 270 -31.48 -14.08 3.47
CA LEU A 270 -30.91 -12.91 4.14
C LEU A 270 -31.34 -12.82 5.60
N ASP A 271 -30.55 -12.17 6.46
CA ASP A 271 -30.96 -11.83 7.83
C ASP A 271 -31.70 -10.50 7.85
N ALA A 272 -32.94 -10.52 8.36
CA ALA A 272 -33.81 -9.36 8.46
C ALA A 272 -33.35 -8.33 9.50
N ASN A 273 -32.54 -8.72 10.49
CA ASN A 273 -32.23 -7.86 11.63
C ASN A 273 -31.06 -6.89 11.37
N SER A 274 -30.18 -7.19 10.42
CA SER A 274 -28.91 -6.45 10.29
C SER A 274 -29.02 -5.19 9.43
N GLY A 275 -30.07 -5.05 8.60
CA GLY A 275 -30.36 -3.84 7.81
C GLY A 275 -29.19 -3.27 7.00
N SER A 276 -28.15 -4.07 6.73
CA SER A 276 -26.82 -3.66 6.25
C SER A 276 -26.12 -4.80 5.50
N SER A 277 -26.82 -5.40 4.53
CA SER A 277 -26.28 -6.53 3.77
C SER A 277 -25.94 -6.18 2.32
N LEU A 278 -26.07 -4.93 1.88
CA LEU A 278 -25.78 -4.53 0.50
C LEU A 278 -24.90 -3.28 0.46
N CYS A 279 -23.89 -3.32 -0.39
CA CYS A 279 -23.09 -2.17 -0.83
C CYS A 279 -22.79 -2.29 -2.32
N MET A 280 -22.34 -1.19 -2.91
CA MET A 280 -22.10 -1.10 -4.35
C MET A 280 -20.88 -0.22 -4.64
N GLY A 281 -20.05 -0.61 -5.60
CA GLY A 281 -18.87 0.15 -6.02
C GLY A 281 -18.15 -0.49 -7.21
N ASP A 282 -17.35 0.28 -7.94
CA ASP A 282 -16.50 -0.20 -9.03
C ASP A 282 -15.29 -0.95 -8.44
N LEU A 283 -15.42 -2.27 -8.23
CA LEU A 283 -14.36 -3.09 -7.62
C LEU A 283 -13.29 -3.46 -8.65
N ASN A 284 -13.72 -3.80 -9.86
CA ASN A 284 -12.82 -4.30 -10.90
C ASN A 284 -12.16 -3.16 -11.70
N GLY A 285 -12.68 -1.93 -11.57
CA GLY A 285 -12.20 -0.71 -12.19
C GLY A 285 -12.61 -0.52 -13.65
N ASP A 286 -13.68 -1.16 -14.12
CA ASP A 286 -14.18 -1.10 -15.49
C ASP A 286 -15.16 0.06 -15.72
N GLY A 287 -15.53 0.78 -14.67
CA GLY A 287 -16.44 1.92 -14.71
C GLY A 287 -17.92 1.55 -14.56
N THR A 288 -18.25 0.28 -14.43
CA THR A 288 -19.55 -0.20 -13.92
C THR A 288 -19.43 -0.58 -12.45
N ARG A 289 -20.54 -0.65 -11.72
CA ARG A 289 -20.50 -0.92 -10.28
C ARG A 289 -20.92 -2.36 -9.99
N GLU A 290 -20.11 -3.05 -9.22
CA GLU A 290 -20.45 -4.35 -8.65
C GLU A 290 -21.35 -4.20 -7.42
N ILE A 291 -22.21 -5.21 -7.21
CA ILE A 291 -23.11 -5.31 -6.07
C ILE A 291 -22.58 -6.40 -5.13
N VAL A 292 -22.28 -6.02 -3.89
CA VAL A 292 -21.81 -6.95 -2.86
C VAL A 292 -22.89 -7.14 -1.80
N LEU A 293 -23.17 -8.40 -1.48
CA LEU A 293 -24.09 -8.75 -0.41
C LEU A 293 -23.78 -10.04 0.31
N SER A 294 -24.28 -10.18 1.54
CA SER A 294 -24.09 -11.36 2.37
C SER A 294 -25.40 -12.06 2.75
N ASP A 295 -25.38 -13.38 2.86
CA ASP A 295 -26.49 -14.17 3.40
C ASP A 295 -26.28 -14.62 4.86
N LYS A 296 -27.33 -15.20 5.45
CA LYS A 296 -27.31 -15.66 6.85
C LYS A 296 -26.42 -16.88 7.12
N ALA A 297 -25.91 -17.53 6.06
CA ALA A 297 -25.02 -18.68 6.14
C ALA A 297 -23.54 -18.28 5.98
N GLY A 298 -23.22 -16.99 5.91
CA GLY A 298 -21.85 -16.50 5.81
C GLY A 298 -21.26 -16.59 4.41
N HIS A 299 -22.10 -16.67 3.38
CA HIS A 299 -21.65 -16.41 2.03
C HIS A 299 -21.65 -14.90 1.77
N LEU A 300 -20.57 -14.40 1.18
CA LEU A 300 -20.47 -13.06 0.61
C LEU A 300 -20.39 -13.19 -0.91
N TYR A 301 -21.28 -12.49 -1.60
CA TYR A 301 -21.42 -12.53 -3.05
C TYR A 301 -20.99 -11.20 -3.65
N CYS A 302 -20.42 -11.27 -4.84
CA CYS A 302 -20.25 -10.13 -5.72
C CYS A 302 -20.94 -10.42 -7.06
N PHE A 303 -21.79 -9.51 -7.49
CA PHE A 303 -22.52 -9.57 -8.76
C PHE A 303 -22.13 -8.39 -9.63
N ASP A 304 -22.06 -8.61 -10.95
CA ASP A 304 -22.02 -7.50 -11.91
C ASP A 304 -23.39 -6.81 -12.03
N SER A 305 -23.42 -5.70 -12.76
CA SER A 305 -24.62 -4.90 -13.02
C SER A 305 -25.76 -5.65 -13.71
N HIS A 306 -25.47 -6.81 -14.30
CA HIS A 306 -26.43 -7.67 -15.00
C HIS A 306 -26.86 -8.88 -14.16
N GLY A 307 -26.44 -8.94 -12.89
CA GLY A 307 -26.80 -9.99 -11.94
C GLY A 307 -25.98 -11.27 -12.10
N LYS A 308 -24.89 -11.28 -12.87
CA LYS A 308 -24.02 -12.44 -12.93
C LYS A 308 -23.11 -12.46 -11.70
N ASN A 309 -23.11 -13.59 -11.00
CA ASN A 309 -22.19 -13.83 -9.88
C ASN A 309 -20.75 -13.88 -10.41
N LEU A 310 -19.91 -12.96 -9.92
CA LEU A 310 -18.49 -12.89 -10.24
C LEU A 310 -17.68 -13.81 -9.34
N TRP A 311 -17.96 -13.77 -8.03
CA TRP A 311 -17.35 -14.63 -7.04
C TRP A 311 -18.25 -14.79 -5.81
N THR A 312 -17.96 -15.83 -5.02
CA THR A 312 -18.59 -16.09 -3.72
C THR A 312 -17.53 -16.51 -2.72
N PHE A 313 -17.43 -15.77 -1.62
CA PHE A 313 -16.59 -16.09 -0.48
C PHE A 313 -17.45 -16.75 0.61
N GLN A 314 -16.88 -17.71 1.33
CA GLN A 314 -17.55 -18.40 2.44
C GLN A 314 -16.69 -18.31 3.70
N THR A 315 -17.31 -17.87 4.79
CA THR A 315 -16.68 -17.88 6.12
C THR A 315 -16.54 -19.29 6.68
N GLU A 316 -15.57 -19.50 7.56
CA GLU A 316 -15.36 -20.77 8.24
C GLU A 316 -16.54 -21.16 9.13
N GLN A 317 -17.15 -20.17 9.79
CA GLN A 317 -18.36 -20.35 10.59
C GLN A 317 -19.54 -19.64 9.90
N PRO A 318 -20.65 -20.35 9.65
CA PRO A 318 -21.77 -19.81 8.89
C PRO A 318 -22.52 -18.77 9.72
N ARG A 319 -22.14 -17.51 9.56
CA ARG A 319 -22.69 -16.33 10.24
C ARG A 319 -22.77 -15.20 9.24
N GLU A 320 -23.80 -14.38 9.40
CA GLU A 320 -24.01 -13.18 8.61
C GLU A 320 -22.79 -12.24 8.64
N LEU A 321 -22.56 -11.58 7.51
CA LEU A 321 -21.53 -10.56 7.36
C LEU A 321 -22.19 -9.19 7.12
N ALA A 322 -21.41 -8.12 7.24
CA ALA A 322 -21.83 -6.77 6.91
C ALA A 322 -20.73 -6.11 6.08
N PRO A 323 -20.93 -5.93 4.75
CA PRO A 323 -19.89 -5.43 3.87
C PRO A 323 -19.82 -3.90 3.78
N SER A 324 -18.61 -3.39 3.59
CA SER A 324 -18.26 -2.00 3.23
C SER A 324 -17.14 -2.02 2.19
N LEU A 325 -17.04 -0.98 1.37
CA LEU A 325 -16.11 -0.95 0.23
C LEU A 325 -15.16 0.24 0.33
N GLY A 326 -13.86 -0.02 0.24
CA GLY A 326 -12.85 1.03 0.16
C GLY A 326 -11.43 0.53 0.01
N ASP A 327 -10.56 1.38 -0.56
CA ASP A 327 -9.09 1.24 -0.59
C ASP A 327 -8.54 1.39 0.84
N VAL A 328 -8.28 0.26 1.49
CA VAL A 328 -7.87 0.23 2.91
C VAL A 328 -6.37 0.14 3.10
N ASP A 329 -5.65 -0.39 2.10
CA ASP A 329 -4.19 -0.54 2.13
C ASP A 329 -3.45 0.54 1.32
N GLY A 330 -4.19 1.36 0.57
CA GLY A 330 -3.68 2.47 -0.22
C GLY A 330 -3.03 2.05 -1.54
N ASP A 331 -3.28 0.83 -2.04
CA ASP A 331 -2.71 0.31 -3.28
C ASP A 331 -3.42 0.84 -4.55
N GLY A 332 -4.61 1.41 -4.39
CA GLY A 332 -5.40 2.00 -5.47
C GLY A 332 -6.51 1.10 -6.01
N LEU A 333 -6.74 -0.06 -5.40
CA LEU A 333 -7.86 -0.95 -5.62
C LEU A 333 -8.89 -0.77 -4.49
N VAL A 334 -10.12 -1.26 -4.71
CA VAL A 334 -11.18 -1.17 -3.72
C VAL A 334 -11.38 -2.55 -3.10
N GLU A 335 -11.09 -2.69 -1.81
CA GLU A 335 -11.28 -3.93 -1.08
C GLU A 335 -12.71 -4.06 -0.57
N VAL A 336 -13.10 -5.30 -0.31
CA VAL A 336 -14.34 -5.63 0.39
C VAL A 336 -14.01 -5.95 1.85
N LEU A 337 -14.33 -5.02 2.75
CA LEU A 337 -14.34 -5.30 4.18
C LEU A 337 -15.65 -5.96 4.56
N ALA A 338 -15.59 -7.07 5.30
CA ALA A 338 -16.77 -7.77 5.79
C ALA A 338 -16.67 -8.04 7.30
N ALA A 339 -17.51 -7.35 8.07
CA ALA A 339 -17.62 -7.54 9.51
C ALA A 339 -18.55 -8.73 9.80
N GLY A 340 -18.03 -9.76 10.47
CA GLY A 340 -18.70 -11.04 10.63
C GLY A 340 -19.26 -11.34 12.01
N GLY A 341 -20.42 -11.98 12.02
CA GLY A 341 -21.04 -12.53 13.22
C GLY A 341 -20.29 -13.72 13.83
N ASP A 342 -19.28 -14.23 13.12
CA ASP A 342 -18.30 -15.22 13.54
C ASP A 342 -17.10 -14.61 14.28
N HIS A 343 -17.23 -13.35 14.72
CA HIS A 343 -16.24 -12.62 15.48
C HIS A 343 -15.02 -12.22 14.65
N CYS A 344 -15.14 -12.06 13.34
CA CYS A 344 -14.00 -11.73 12.49
C CYS A 344 -14.28 -10.52 11.61
N LEU A 345 -13.27 -9.68 11.39
CA LEU A 345 -13.24 -8.71 10.30
C LEU A 345 -12.42 -9.31 9.17
N TYR A 346 -13.02 -9.43 7.99
CA TYR A 346 -12.39 -9.94 6.77
C TYR A 346 -12.07 -8.79 5.83
N CYS A 347 -10.95 -8.90 5.12
CA CYS A 347 -10.63 -8.08 3.95
C CYS A 347 -10.42 -8.98 2.75
N LEU A 348 -11.21 -8.75 1.70
CA LEU A 348 -11.11 -9.46 0.44
C LEU A 348 -10.66 -8.51 -0.65
N SER A 349 -9.80 -9.01 -1.53
CA SER A 349 -9.44 -8.33 -2.77
C SER A 349 -10.68 -8.12 -3.66
N PRO A 350 -10.60 -7.25 -4.68
CA PRO A 350 -11.67 -7.09 -5.69
C PRO A 350 -12.14 -8.40 -6.34
N SER A 351 -11.26 -9.40 -6.39
CA SER A 351 -11.51 -10.74 -6.95
C SER A 351 -12.13 -11.74 -5.94
N GLY A 352 -12.41 -11.32 -4.71
CA GLY A 352 -13.00 -12.15 -3.66
C GLY A 352 -12.00 -13.06 -2.93
N GLU A 353 -10.70 -12.81 -3.09
CA GLU A 353 -9.66 -13.57 -2.38
C GLU A 353 -9.39 -12.94 -1.01
N LEU A 354 -9.29 -13.78 0.02
CA LEU A 354 -8.96 -13.33 1.38
C LEU A 354 -7.52 -12.83 1.46
N GLU A 355 -7.35 -11.56 1.82
CA GLU A 355 -6.04 -10.92 1.99
C GLU A 355 -5.59 -11.00 3.44
N TRP A 356 -6.47 -10.61 4.36
CA TRP A 356 -6.24 -10.72 5.80
C TRP A 356 -7.56 -10.89 6.56
N LYS A 357 -7.44 -11.38 7.79
CA LYS A 357 -8.54 -11.62 8.71
C LYS A 357 -8.09 -11.24 10.12
N VAL A 358 -8.86 -10.40 10.79
CA VAL A 358 -8.65 -10.09 12.20
C VAL A 358 -9.70 -10.78 13.03
N ALA A 359 -9.26 -11.66 13.93
CA ALA A 359 -10.13 -12.16 14.99
C ALA A 359 -10.42 -11.02 15.97
N THR A 360 -11.71 -10.73 16.12
CA THR A 360 -12.23 -9.93 17.21
C THR A 360 -12.75 -10.89 18.26
N ASP A 361 -12.71 -10.52 19.54
CA ASP A 361 -13.19 -11.45 20.58
C ASP A 361 -14.73 -11.58 20.61
N LEU A 362 -15.49 -10.82 19.79
CA LEU A 362 -16.95 -10.70 19.90
C LEU A 362 -17.68 -10.34 18.58
N ARG A 363 -19.00 -10.60 18.54
CA ARG A 363 -19.82 -10.60 17.32
C ARG A 363 -19.88 -9.19 16.72
N LEU A 364 -19.43 -9.04 15.47
CA LEU A 364 -19.62 -7.84 14.66
C LEU A 364 -20.97 -7.95 13.94
N LEU A 365 -21.77 -6.89 14.00
CA LEU A 365 -23.14 -6.89 13.48
C LEU A 365 -23.38 -5.87 12.37
N ASN A 366 -22.40 -5.00 12.12
CA ASN A 366 -22.55 -3.81 11.30
C ASN A 366 -21.31 -3.61 10.43
N PRO A 367 -21.43 -2.95 9.26
CA PRO A 367 -20.32 -2.73 8.36
C PRO A 367 -19.28 -1.82 9.03
N ALA A 368 -18.02 -2.00 8.64
CA ALA A 368 -16.96 -1.10 9.09
C ALA A 368 -17.18 0.31 8.53
N THR A 369 -16.64 1.31 9.23
CA THR A 369 -16.57 2.68 8.71
C THR A 369 -15.15 2.99 8.26
N ILE A 370 -14.98 3.44 7.02
CA ILE A 370 -13.70 3.70 6.36
C ILE A 370 -13.58 5.21 6.15
N SER A 371 -12.57 5.84 6.75
CA SER A 371 -12.31 7.28 6.65
C SER A 371 -10.92 7.61 7.17
N ASP A 372 -10.37 8.79 6.86
CA ASP A 372 -9.22 9.37 7.58
C ASP A 372 -9.75 10.10 8.84
N VAL A 373 -9.73 9.44 9.99
CA VAL A 373 -10.41 9.91 11.21
C VAL A 373 -9.59 10.99 11.92
N ASP A 374 -8.27 10.85 11.97
CA ASP A 374 -7.39 11.83 12.61
C ASP A 374 -6.73 12.83 11.65
N MET A 375 -7.14 12.80 10.38
CA MET A 375 -6.61 13.66 9.31
C MET A 375 -5.10 13.51 9.15
N ASP A 376 -4.59 12.30 9.38
CA ASP A 376 -3.18 11.98 9.21
C ASP A 376 -2.80 11.69 7.75
N GLY A 377 -3.79 11.59 6.87
CA GLY A 377 -3.67 11.24 5.46
C GLY A 377 -3.76 9.74 5.19
N MET A 378 -3.99 8.91 6.21
CA MET A 378 -4.06 7.45 6.12
C MET A 378 -5.50 6.96 6.29
N THR A 379 -5.81 5.81 5.70
CA THR A 379 -7.11 5.17 5.86
C THR A 379 -7.22 4.56 7.25
N ASP A 380 -8.29 4.93 7.96
CA ASP A 380 -8.72 4.30 9.20
C ASP A 380 -9.98 3.46 8.99
N ILE A 381 -10.08 2.40 9.79
CA ILE A 381 -11.21 1.46 9.79
C ILE A 381 -11.79 1.41 11.20
N LEU A 382 -13.02 1.91 11.38
CA LEU A 382 -13.75 1.76 12.63
C LEU A 382 -14.67 0.55 12.62
N VAL A 383 -14.61 -0.23 13.69
CA VAL A 383 -15.53 -1.34 13.94
C VAL A 383 -16.03 -1.32 15.38
N CYS A 384 -17.29 -1.69 15.55
CA CYS A 384 -17.94 -1.84 16.84
C CYS A 384 -18.76 -3.13 16.91
N GLY A 385 -19.00 -3.63 18.12
CA GLY A 385 -19.80 -4.85 18.28
C GLY A 385 -20.38 -5.05 19.68
N SER A 386 -20.72 -6.32 19.95
CA SER A 386 -21.37 -6.77 21.19
C SER A 386 -20.47 -6.85 22.42
N ASP A 387 -19.28 -6.25 22.36
CA ASP A 387 -18.28 -6.22 23.43
C ASP A 387 -18.07 -4.87 24.08
N ARG A 388 -18.94 -3.92 23.73
CA ARG A 388 -18.89 -2.56 24.27
C ARG A 388 -17.60 -1.85 23.88
N LYS A 389 -16.98 -2.22 22.75
CA LYS A 389 -15.78 -1.55 22.25
C LYS A 389 -16.01 -1.00 20.86
N LEU A 390 -15.59 0.25 20.68
CA LEU A 390 -15.31 0.86 19.38
C LEU A 390 -13.80 0.80 19.18
N ARG A 391 -13.34 0.29 18.05
CA ARG A 391 -11.92 0.17 17.71
C ARG A 391 -11.65 0.94 16.43
N CYS A 392 -10.51 1.63 16.40
CA CYS A 392 -9.96 2.25 15.21
C CYS A 392 -8.70 1.49 14.78
N TYR A 393 -8.72 0.95 13.57
CA TYR A 393 -7.60 0.24 12.96
C TYR A 393 -7.02 1.06 11.80
N THR A 394 -5.77 0.79 11.42
CA THR A 394 -5.15 1.30 10.18
C THR A 394 -4.15 0.32 9.61
N LEU A 395 -4.04 0.31 8.28
CA LEU A 395 -2.96 -0.37 7.54
C LEU A 395 -1.81 0.61 7.19
N GLY A 396 -1.96 1.90 7.47
CA GLY A 396 -1.01 2.94 7.08
C GLY A 396 -1.00 3.26 5.58
N GLY A 397 -2.03 2.80 4.85
CA GLY A 397 -2.27 3.17 3.45
C GLY A 397 -2.84 4.58 3.35
N PRO A 398 -2.46 5.39 2.33
CA PRO A 398 -3.03 6.71 2.14
C PRO A 398 -4.55 6.67 1.94
N CYS A 399 -5.29 7.55 2.63
CA CYS A 399 -6.72 7.69 2.43
C CYS A 399 -7.02 8.39 1.11
N ARG A 400 -7.77 7.70 0.26
CA ARG A 400 -8.28 8.23 -1.01
C ARG A 400 -9.80 8.20 -0.97
N PRO A 401 -10.49 9.27 -0.54
CA PRO A 401 -11.95 9.29 -0.44
C PRO A 401 -12.67 8.87 -1.73
N GLN A 402 -12.05 9.12 -2.89
CA GLN A 402 -12.54 8.69 -4.19
C GLN A 402 -12.56 7.17 -4.41
N LEU A 403 -11.77 6.41 -3.65
CA LEU A 403 -11.72 4.95 -3.67
C LEU A 403 -12.39 4.34 -2.45
N VAL A 404 -13.25 5.10 -1.77
CA VAL A 404 -14.10 4.58 -0.69
C VAL A 404 -15.55 4.72 -1.13
N PRO A 405 -16.01 3.93 -2.13
CA PRO A 405 -17.34 4.09 -2.72
C PRO A 405 -18.46 3.72 -1.73
N TRP A 406 -18.15 3.02 -0.63
CA TRP A 406 -19.13 2.71 0.39
C TRP A 406 -18.50 2.76 1.79
N PRO A 407 -18.25 3.99 2.32
CA PRO A 407 -17.44 4.20 3.51
C PRO A 407 -18.13 3.70 4.77
N SER A 408 -19.46 3.59 4.80
CA SER A 408 -20.20 3.15 5.98
C SER A 408 -21.57 2.62 5.60
N ARG A 409 -22.38 2.26 6.61
CA ARG A 409 -23.78 1.87 6.42
C ARG A 409 -24.56 2.95 5.67
N ARG A 410 -25.31 2.53 4.64
CA ARG A 410 -26.20 3.38 3.81
C ARG A 410 -25.48 4.51 3.06
N PHE A 411 -24.26 4.26 2.60
CA PHE A 411 -23.47 5.12 1.71
C PHE A 411 -22.91 6.39 2.38
N ASP A 412 -23.75 7.34 2.80
CA ASP A 412 -23.31 8.65 3.30
C ASP A 412 -23.77 8.97 4.74
N ILE A 413 -23.29 10.10 5.29
CA ILE A 413 -23.64 10.57 6.64
C ILE A 413 -25.15 10.86 6.81
N ARG A 414 -25.86 11.11 5.71
CA ARG A 414 -27.32 11.28 5.70
C ARG A 414 -28.10 9.97 5.75
N GLN A 415 -27.40 8.83 5.65
CA GLN A 415 -27.96 7.49 5.57
C GLN A 415 -28.88 7.29 4.35
N SER A 416 -28.60 8.00 3.25
CA SER A 416 -29.44 8.05 2.03
C SER A 416 -29.60 6.69 1.36
N GLY A 417 -28.62 5.79 1.51
CA GLY A 417 -28.54 4.52 0.77
C GLY A 417 -28.59 4.68 -0.74
N SER A 418 -28.12 5.82 -1.25
CA SER A 418 -28.06 6.10 -2.67
C SER A 418 -26.66 6.58 -3.03
N CYS A 419 -25.96 5.81 -3.88
CA CYS A 419 -24.75 6.27 -4.56
C CYS A 419 -25.07 6.89 -5.94
N PHE A 420 -26.36 7.11 -6.25
CA PHE A 420 -26.82 7.82 -7.43
C PHE A 420 -26.70 9.34 -7.22
N ASN A 421 -26.41 10.10 -8.29
CA ASN A 421 -26.07 11.55 -8.25
C ASN A 421 -24.85 11.93 -7.40
N HIS A 422 -24.26 11.00 -6.65
CA HIS A 422 -22.94 11.19 -6.09
C HIS A 422 -21.94 11.25 -7.24
N ARG A 423 -21.14 12.33 -7.30
CA ARG A 423 -19.99 12.36 -8.19
C ARG A 423 -19.00 11.33 -7.69
N ASP A 424 -19.05 10.15 -8.29
CA ASP A 424 -18.01 9.16 -8.09
C ASP A 424 -16.71 9.76 -8.62
N SER A 425 -15.87 10.27 -7.72
CA SER A 425 -14.50 10.65 -8.07
C SER A 425 -13.64 9.42 -8.41
N SER A 426 -14.15 8.20 -8.20
CA SER A 426 -13.60 6.97 -8.77
C SER A 426 -13.68 6.94 -10.31
N ALA A 427 -14.65 7.66 -10.89
CA ALA A 427 -14.68 8.01 -12.31
C ALA A 427 -13.77 9.22 -12.62
N GLY A 428 -12.76 9.48 -11.79
CA GLY A 428 -11.63 10.31 -12.16
C GLY A 428 -11.08 9.81 -13.49
N PHE A 429 -10.69 10.73 -14.38
CA PHE A 429 -10.17 10.34 -15.68
C PHE A 429 -9.03 9.34 -15.48
N ARG A 430 -9.21 8.11 -15.95
CA ARG A 430 -8.15 7.12 -15.86
C ARG A 430 -7.05 7.50 -16.84
N VAL A 431 -5.82 7.29 -16.40
CA VAL A 431 -4.62 7.57 -17.17
C VAL A 431 -4.21 6.26 -17.80
N PRO A 432 -4.25 6.14 -19.15
CA PRO A 432 -3.76 4.96 -19.81
C PRO A 432 -2.25 4.91 -19.65
N VAL A 433 -1.76 3.92 -18.92
CA VAL A 433 -0.33 3.67 -18.73
C VAL A 433 0.06 2.47 -19.56
N ALA A 434 0.86 2.72 -20.60
CA ALA A 434 1.48 1.67 -21.38
C ALA A 434 2.82 1.29 -20.73
N ALA A 435 2.98 0.01 -20.38
CA ALA A 435 4.21 -0.50 -19.79
C ALA A 435 4.72 -1.74 -20.53
N SER A 436 6.05 -1.88 -20.61
CA SER A 436 6.67 -3.15 -21.00
C SER A 436 6.57 -4.13 -19.83
N LEU A 437 5.87 -5.23 -20.04
CA LEU A 437 5.68 -6.29 -19.05
C LEU A 437 6.79 -7.35 -19.12
N LEU A 438 7.32 -7.60 -20.31
CA LEU A 438 8.47 -8.49 -20.51
C LEU A 438 9.77 -7.69 -20.39
N ARG A 439 10.67 -8.10 -19.48
CA ARG A 439 11.95 -7.42 -19.24
C ARG A 439 13.07 -7.92 -20.17
N GLU A 440 13.13 -9.24 -20.40
CA GLU A 440 14.23 -9.90 -21.12
C GLU A 440 13.78 -10.39 -22.51
N GLY A 441 13.23 -9.47 -23.29
CA GLY A 441 12.67 -9.74 -24.61
C GLY A 441 13.68 -9.92 -25.75
N GLY A 442 14.89 -9.42 -25.57
CA GLY A 442 15.99 -9.48 -26.55
C GLY A 442 16.90 -10.68 -26.41
N PHE A 443 16.60 -11.64 -25.52
CA PHE A 443 17.41 -12.84 -25.30
C PHE A 443 18.90 -12.54 -25.04
N GLU A 444 19.16 -11.46 -24.31
CA GLU A 444 20.49 -10.92 -24.05
C GLU A 444 21.17 -11.63 -22.87
N ASN A 445 22.48 -11.83 -22.96
CA ASN A 445 23.31 -12.04 -21.77
C ASN A 445 23.92 -10.71 -21.35
N SER A 446 23.43 -10.04 -20.31
CA SER A 446 24.28 -9.01 -19.69
C SER A 446 24.07 -8.77 -18.19
N LYS A 447 25.23 -8.57 -17.53
CA LYS A 447 25.49 -8.12 -16.15
C LYS A 447 25.89 -9.15 -15.09
N THR A 448 26.40 -10.33 -15.46
CA THR A 448 27.45 -10.93 -14.61
C THR A 448 28.77 -10.26 -14.99
N PRO A 449 29.49 -9.63 -14.05
CA PRO A 449 30.90 -9.33 -14.27
C PRO A 449 31.60 -10.59 -14.76
N ALA A 450 32.76 -10.45 -15.41
CA ALA A 450 33.65 -11.58 -15.65
C ALA A 450 34.21 -12.09 -14.30
N TRP A 451 33.33 -12.64 -13.46
CA TRP A 451 33.67 -13.33 -12.24
C TRP A 451 34.37 -14.61 -12.67
N LYS A 452 35.65 -14.71 -12.30
CA LYS A 452 36.41 -15.94 -12.45
C LYS A 452 36.04 -16.82 -11.25
N PRO A 453 35.37 -17.96 -11.46
CA PRO A 453 34.98 -18.83 -10.37
C PRO A 453 36.23 -19.43 -9.74
N GLU A 454 36.31 -19.42 -8.41
CA GLU A 454 37.50 -19.87 -7.67
C GLU A 454 37.53 -21.39 -7.44
N THR A 455 36.43 -22.08 -7.77
CA THR A 455 36.31 -23.54 -7.65
C THR A 455 35.76 -24.16 -8.94
N PRO A 456 36.17 -25.40 -9.29
CA PRO A 456 35.67 -26.10 -10.47
C PRO A 456 34.15 -26.27 -10.50
N ALA A 457 33.50 -26.44 -9.35
CA ALA A 457 32.05 -26.58 -9.24
C ALA A 457 31.31 -25.28 -9.61
N LEU A 458 31.91 -24.13 -9.28
CA LEU A 458 31.36 -22.82 -9.63
C LEU A 458 31.69 -22.43 -11.08
N GLU A 459 32.77 -22.95 -11.66
CA GLU A 459 33.06 -22.83 -13.10
C GLU A 459 32.01 -23.51 -13.96
N GLU A 460 31.59 -24.72 -13.57
CA GLU A 460 30.55 -25.46 -14.28
C GLU A 460 29.19 -24.76 -14.19
N LEU A 461 28.82 -24.28 -13.00
CA LEU A 461 27.58 -23.53 -12.78
C LEU A 461 27.55 -22.19 -13.53
N ALA A 462 28.67 -21.44 -13.55
CA ALA A 462 28.80 -20.19 -14.28
C ALA A 462 28.76 -20.40 -15.80
N ALA A 463 29.41 -21.46 -16.30
CA ALA A 463 29.38 -21.83 -17.71
C ALA A 463 27.97 -22.28 -18.17
N GLN A 464 27.22 -22.96 -17.30
CA GLN A 464 25.83 -23.33 -17.56
C GLN A 464 24.93 -22.09 -17.63
N ARG A 465 25.01 -21.18 -16.65
CA ARG A 465 24.23 -19.93 -16.63
C ARG A 465 24.53 -18.96 -17.79
N GLN A 466 25.71 -19.06 -18.40
CA GLN A 466 26.06 -18.27 -19.59
C GLN A 466 25.45 -18.81 -20.90
N ARG A 467 24.87 -20.01 -20.91
CA ARG A 467 24.31 -20.65 -22.13
C ARG A 467 22.81 -20.46 -22.28
N GLU A 468 22.10 -20.14 -21.19
CA GLU A 468 20.64 -20.04 -21.15
C GLU A 468 20.18 -18.58 -21.33
N PRO A 469 19.13 -18.32 -22.12
CA PRO A 469 18.51 -16.98 -22.19
C PRO A 469 17.85 -16.62 -20.86
N ARG A 470 18.18 -15.44 -20.32
CA ARG A 470 17.60 -14.94 -19.07
C ARG A 470 16.10 -14.68 -19.23
N GLY A 471 15.30 -15.07 -18.23
CA GLY A 471 13.85 -14.82 -18.22
C GLY A 471 13.04 -15.76 -19.11
N TRP A 472 13.64 -16.85 -19.59
CA TRP A 472 13.01 -17.88 -20.40
C TRP A 472 13.33 -19.27 -19.85
N LEU A 473 12.39 -20.20 -20.00
CA LEU A 473 12.46 -21.55 -19.49
C LEU A 473 12.15 -22.53 -20.62
N LEU A 474 12.95 -23.58 -20.73
CA LEU A 474 12.65 -24.73 -21.57
C LEU A 474 11.64 -25.63 -20.82
N GLU A 475 10.40 -25.68 -21.32
CA GLU A 475 9.33 -26.48 -20.72
C GLU A 475 9.32 -27.92 -21.28
N GLN A 476 9.59 -28.06 -22.58
CA GLN A 476 9.66 -29.34 -23.26
C GLN A 476 10.82 -29.35 -24.25
N GLY A 477 11.70 -30.34 -24.14
CA GLY A 477 12.93 -30.46 -24.93
C GLY A 477 14.09 -30.96 -24.08
N ASP A 478 15.30 -30.90 -24.63
CA ASP A 478 16.55 -31.10 -23.89
C ASP A 478 17.46 -29.87 -23.99
N ASP A 479 18.53 -29.80 -23.20
CA ASP A 479 19.45 -28.65 -23.19
C ASP A 479 20.15 -28.41 -24.53
N THR A 480 20.08 -29.34 -25.47
CA THR A 480 20.62 -29.17 -26.84
C THR A 480 19.57 -28.61 -27.82
N SER A 481 18.30 -28.60 -27.41
CA SER A 481 17.16 -28.15 -28.19
C SER A 481 17.06 -26.63 -28.28
N TRP A 482 17.80 -25.88 -27.45
CA TRP A 482 17.83 -24.42 -27.47
C TRP A 482 19.21 -23.85 -27.14
N ARG A 483 19.55 -22.67 -27.67
CA ARG A 483 20.77 -21.91 -27.33
C ARG A 483 20.69 -20.46 -27.80
N LEU A 484 21.57 -19.60 -27.29
CA LEU A 484 21.77 -18.26 -27.82
C LEU A 484 22.64 -18.27 -29.11
N ASP A 485 22.19 -17.56 -30.15
CA ASP A 485 22.90 -17.37 -31.42
C ASP A 485 23.30 -15.90 -31.61
N LYS A 486 24.59 -15.64 -31.80
CA LYS A 486 25.14 -14.28 -31.96
C LYS A 486 25.26 -13.83 -33.42
N GLU A 487 25.14 -14.76 -34.36
CA GLU A 487 25.29 -14.52 -35.80
C GLU A 487 23.95 -14.23 -36.47
N ILE A 488 22.94 -15.05 -36.20
CA ILE A 488 21.58 -14.86 -36.72
C ILE A 488 20.76 -14.14 -35.65
N LYS A 489 20.71 -12.81 -35.73
CA LYS A 489 19.93 -11.97 -34.81
C LYS A 489 19.32 -10.77 -35.53
N LEU A 490 18.29 -10.18 -34.92
CA LEU A 490 17.57 -9.01 -35.40
C LEU A 490 17.99 -7.75 -34.64
N SER A 491 17.95 -7.81 -33.31
CA SER A 491 18.32 -6.72 -32.41
C SER A 491 19.23 -7.23 -31.29
N GLY A 492 19.89 -6.35 -30.54
CA GLY A 492 20.68 -6.79 -29.40
C GLY A 492 21.97 -7.56 -29.71
N SER A 493 22.40 -8.37 -28.75
CA SER A 493 23.64 -9.14 -28.77
C SER A 493 23.47 -10.58 -29.27
N SER A 494 22.29 -11.18 -29.13
CA SER A 494 21.95 -12.56 -29.53
C SER A 494 20.44 -12.75 -29.82
N SER A 495 20.09 -13.84 -30.50
CA SER A 495 18.71 -14.35 -30.60
C SER A 495 18.61 -15.75 -29.95
N LEU A 496 17.39 -16.20 -29.68
CA LEU A 496 17.14 -17.56 -29.20
C LEU A 496 16.97 -18.52 -30.39
N GLN A 497 17.93 -19.42 -30.58
CA GLN A 497 17.82 -20.52 -31.53
C GLN A 497 17.16 -21.73 -30.87
N VAL A 498 16.11 -22.26 -31.48
CA VAL A 498 15.42 -23.50 -31.08
C VAL A 498 15.52 -24.51 -32.21
N THR A 499 16.03 -25.70 -31.91
CA THR A 499 16.23 -26.78 -32.88
C THR A 499 15.08 -27.79 -32.78
N PRO A 500 14.37 -28.11 -33.88
CA PRO A 500 13.28 -29.08 -33.86
C PRO A 500 13.76 -30.49 -33.42
N GLY A 501 13.03 -31.10 -32.49
CA GLY A 501 13.27 -32.46 -32.00
C GLY A 501 12.33 -33.51 -32.61
N GLN A 502 12.38 -34.74 -32.05
CA GLN A 502 11.37 -35.77 -32.35
C GLN A 502 9.99 -35.46 -31.74
N ALA A 503 9.97 -34.64 -30.70
CA ALA A 503 8.78 -34.05 -30.09
C ALA A 503 8.86 -32.51 -30.19
N ALA A 504 7.73 -31.84 -29.96
CA ALA A 504 7.68 -30.38 -29.96
C ALA A 504 8.60 -29.81 -28.89
N VAL A 505 9.29 -28.73 -29.23
CA VAL A 505 10.13 -27.99 -28.28
C VAL A 505 9.34 -26.76 -27.84
N VAL A 506 9.12 -26.63 -26.53
CA VAL A 506 8.33 -25.57 -25.91
C VAL A 506 9.24 -24.71 -25.05
N VAL A 507 9.34 -23.43 -25.40
CA VAL A 507 10.06 -22.43 -24.62
C VAL A 507 9.08 -21.35 -24.19
N ARG A 508 9.10 -21.00 -22.91
CA ARG A 508 8.19 -20.01 -22.33
C ARG A 508 8.96 -18.91 -21.63
N SER A 509 8.44 -17.69 -21.65
CA SER A 509 8.93 -16.65 -20.76
C SER A 509 8.65 -17.04 -19.31
N GLU A 510 9.43 -16.50 -18.38
CA GLU A 510 9.03 -16.46 -16.97
C GLU A 510 7.60 -15.89 -16.82
N ALA A 511 6.90 -16.34 -15.79
CA ALA A 511 5.55 -15.91 -15.50
C ALA A 511 5.56 -14.41 -15.15
N ILE A 512 4.85 -13.62 -15.94
CA ILE A 512 4.63 -12.19 -15.73
C ILE A 512 3.38 -12.07 -14.83
N PRO A 513 3.48 -11.49 -13.62
CA PRO A 513 2.32 -11.26 -12.78
C PRO A 513 1.28 -10.38 -13.49
N VAL A 514 0.02 -10.80 -13.47
CA VAL A 514 -1.11 -10.01 -13.97
C VAL A 514 -1.58 -9.13 -12.81
N LYS A 515 -1.50 -7.82 -13.00
CA LYS A 515 -2.04 -6.84 -12.05
C LYS A 515 -3.54 -6.67 -12.28
N ALA A 516 -4.29 -6.35 -11.22
CA ALA A 516 -5.74 -6.14 -11.30
C ALA A 516 -6.13 -4.94 -12.19
N ASP A 517 -5.25 -3.93 -12.27
CA ASP A 517 -5.45 -2.73 -13.10
C ASP A 517 -5.16 -2.96 -14.60
N LEU A 518 -4.69 -4.15 -14.99
CA LEU A 518 -4.35 -4.46 -16.38
C LEU A 518 -5.63 -4.61 -17.21
N ARG A 519 -5.78 -3.79 -18.25
CA ARG A 519 -7.00 -3.75 -19.09
C ARG A 519 -6.83 -4.45 -20.42
N SER A 520 -5.65 -4.32 -21.01
CA SER A 520 -5.34 -5.02 -22.25
C SER A 520 -3.87 -5.35 -22.36
N VAL A 521 -3.59 -6.47 -23.03
CA VAL A 521 -2.24 -6.93 -23.34
C VAL A 521 -2.07 -7.02 -24.85
N SER A 522 -0.92 -6.54 -25.30
CA SER A 522 -0.42 -6.75 -26.66
C SER A 522 0.90 -7.48 -26.57
N ALA A 523 1.09 -8.51 -27.39
CA ALA A 523 2.32 -9.27 -27.44
C ALA A 523 2.81 -9.36 -28.88
N ALA A 524 4.12 -9.36 -29.05
CA ALA A 524 4.76 -9.59 -30.34
C ALA A 524 6.08 -10.33 -30.16
N ILE A 525 6.47 -11.08 -31.19
CA ILE A 525 7.80 -11.68 -31.30
C ILE A 525 8.16 -11.85 -32.77
N ARG A 526 9.45 -11.80 -33.09
CA ARG A 526 9.97 -12.06 -34.44
C ARG A 526 10.57 -13.46 -34.49
N ALA A 527 10.31 -14.18 -35.58
CA ALA A 527 10.92 -15.48 -35.81
C ALA A 527 11.42 -15.67 -37.24
N LYS A 528 12.62 -16.24 -37.40
CA LYS A 528 13.22 -16.66 -38.69
C LYS A 528 13.22 -18.18 -38.79
N GLY A 529 12.98 -18.73 -39.98
CA GLY A 529 12.78 -20.19 -40.15
C GLY A 529 11.43 -20.70 -39.66
N ALA A 530 10.48 -19.79 -39.36
CA ALA A 530 9.25 -20.00 -38.59
C ALA A 530 8.14 -20.85 -39.26
N SER A 531 8.47 -21.76 -40.18
CA SER A 531 7.47 -22.60 -40.87
C SER A 531 6.76 -23.61 -39.95
N THR A 532 7.41 -23.98 -38.84
CA THR A 532 6.88 -24.89 -37.79
C THR A 532 6.64 -24.18 -36.46
N ALA A 533 6.77 -22.84 -36.42
CA ALA A 533 6.66 -22.07 -35.19
C ALA A 533 5.21 -21.65 -34.90
N GLN A 534 4.79 -21.85 -33.65
CA GLN A 534 3.55 -21.34 -33.09
C GLN A 534 3.86 -20.49 -31.86
N VAL A 535 3.08 -19.44 -31.64
CA VAL A 535 3.26 -18.53 -30.50
C VAL A 535 1.90 -18.17 -29.93
N TRP A 536 1.77 -18.16 -28.60
CA TRP A 536 0.56 -17.74 -27.89
C TRP A 536 0.87 -17.14 -26.53
N LEU A 537 -0.12 -16.47 -25.96
CA LEU A 537 -0.17 -16.09 -24.55
C LEU A 537 -0.91 -17.17 -23.76
N GLU A 538 -0.38 -17.52 -22.60
CA GLU A 538 -1.06 -18.33 -21.60
C GLU A 538 -1.40 -17.47 -20.39
N TRP A 539 -2.64 -17.57 -19.92
CA TRP A 539 -3.12 -16.95 -18.69
C TRP A 539 -3.38 -18.03 -17.66
N GLY A 540 -2.84 -17.89 -16.46
CA GLY A 540 -3.14 -18.81 -15.37
C GLY A 540 -3.53 -18.09 -14.09
N GLY A 541 -4.34 -18.78 -13.28
CA GLY A 541 -4.75 -18.37 -11.95
C GLY A 541 -4.10 -19.25 -10.88
N ALA A 542 -4.65 -19.22 -9.67
CA ALA A 542 -4.15 -19.98 -8.52
C ALA A 542 -4.15 -21.50 -8.74
N THR A 543 -5.07 -22.02 -9.54
CA THR A 543 -5.28 -23.47 -9.74
C THR A 543 -4.73 -23.99 -11.08
N GLY A 544 -4.11 -23.14 -11.90
CA GLY A 544 -3.50 -23.51 -13.18
C GLY A 544 -3.93 -22.62 -14.35
N LEU A 545 -3.80 -23.16 -15.56
CA LEU A 545 -4.11 -22.46 -16.81
C LEU A 545 -5.62 -22.17 -16.94
N ILE A 546 -5.95 -20.92 -17.26
CA ILE A 546 -7.32 -20.43 -17.49
C ILE A 546 -7.62 -20.30 -18.97
N ARG A 547 -6.74 -19.63 -19.73
CA ARG A 547 -6.99 -19.27 -21.14
C ARG A 547 -5.70 -19.26 -21.95
N LYS A 548 -5.81 -19.59 -23.25
CA LYS A 548 -4.74 -19.41 -24.25
C LYS A 548 -5.22 -18.48 -25.35
N ASP A 549 -4.39 -17.51 -25.72
CA ASP A 549 -4.66 -16.56 -26.81
C ASP A 549 -3.55 -16.64 -27.86
N SER A 550 -3.85 -17.21 -29.04
CA SER A 550 -2.87 -17.39 -30.11
C SER A 550 -2.42 -16.06 -30.75
N LEU A 551 -1.14 -15.93 -31.08
CA LEU A 551 -0.61 -14.79 -31.83
C LEU A 551 -0.76 -15.03 -33.33
N GLY A 552 -1.35 -14.07 -34.03
CA GLY A 552 -1.45 -14.10 -35.49
C GLY A 552 -0.09 -13.92 -36.15
N ALA A 553 0.15 -14.60 -37.28
CA ALA A 553 1.44 -14.58 -37.96
C ALA A 553 1.37 -13.76 -39.26
N GLY A 554 2.12 -12.66 -39.34
CA GLY A 554 2.23 -11.80 -40.53
C GLY A 554 3.12 -12.39 -41.63
N PRO A 555 3.27 -11.73 -42.79
CA PRO A 555 4.23 -12.13 -43.81
C PRO A 555 5.68 -11.96 -43.30
N ALA A 556 6.61 -12.73 -43.87
CA ALA A 556 8.05 -12.51 -43.63
C ALA A 556 8.51 -11.23 -44.34
N ASP A 557 9.39 -10.48 -43.69
CA ASP A 557 10.04 -9.32 -44.30
C ASP A 557 11.17 -9.72 -45.27
N SER A 558 11.83 -8.73 -45.88
CA SER A 558 12.90 -8.94 -46.85
C SER A 558 14.14 -9.66 -46.28
N SER A 559 14.32 -9.69 -44.96
CA SER A 559 15.41 -10.41 -44.28
C SER A 559 14.99 -11.79 -43.76
N GLY A 560 13.74 -12.19 -44.02
CA GLY A 560 13.18 -13.50 -43.71
C GLY A 560 12.58 -13.61 -42.31
N TRP A 561 12.42 -12.52 -41.57
CA TRP A 561 11.82 -12.51 -40.24
C TRP A 561 10.30 -12.34 -40.33
N LYS A 562 9.58 -13.25 -39.68
CA LYS A 562 8.13 -13.23 -39.57
C LYS A 562 7.73 -12.62 -38.23
N ARG A 563 6.70 -11.75 -38.20
CA ARG A 563 6.15 -11.21 -36.95
C ARG A 563 4.95 -12.04 -36.50
N PHE A 564 4.98 -12.51 -35.26
CA PHE A 564 3.81 -13.02 -34.54
C PHE A 564 3.31 -11.91 -33.63
N TYR A 565 2.01 -11.62 -33.60
CA TYR A 565 1.47 -10.56 -32.75
C TYR A 565 0.00 -10.74 -32.39
N THR A 566 -0.41 -10.10 -31.29
CA THR A 566 -1.79 -9.88 -30.87
C THR A 566 -1.90 -8.50 -30.23
N GLN A 567 -3.09 -7.90 -30.25
CA GLN A 567 -3.33 -6.56 -29.71
C GLN A 567 -4.64 -6.51 -28.95
N GLY A 568 -4.64 -5.78 -27.83
CA GLY A 568 -5.86 -5.44 -27.11
C GLY A 568 -6.55 -6.60 -26.39
N ILE A 569 -5.82 -7.66 -26.00
CA ILE A 569 -6.42 -8.81 -25.32
C ILE A 569 -6.71 -8.47 -23.86
N SER A 570 -7.99 -8.49 -23.46
CA SER A 570 -8.40 -8.24 -22.08
C SER A 570 -8.05 -9.41 -21.16
N PRO A 571 -7.39 -9.19 -19.99
CA PRO A 571 -7.11 -10.26 -19.04
C PRO A 571 -8.38 -11.00 -18.55
N PRO A 572 -8.34 -12.33 -18.35
CA PRO A 572 -9.38 -13.02 -17.61
C PRO A 572 -9.41 -12.57 -16.13
N MET A 573 -10.60 -12.42 -15.54
CA MET A 573 -10.80 -11.92 -14.16
C MET A 573 -10.01 -12.70 -13.07
N GLN A 574 -9.75 -14.00 -13.29
CA GLN A 574 -9.02 -14.86 -12.36
C GLN A 574 -7.52 -15.02 -12.70
N ALA A 575 -7.03 -14.33 -13.73
CA ALA A 575 -5.64 -14.44 -14.14
C ALA A 575 -4.72 -13.77 -13.12
N LYS A 576 -3.75 -14.55 -12.62
CA LYS A 576 -2.69 -14.11 -11.70
C LYS A 576 -1.34 -13.98 -12.40
N TRP A 577 -1.16 -14.69 -13.50
CA TRP A 577 0.06 -14.60 -14.31
C TRP A 577 -0.25 -14.79 -15.80
N LEU A 578 0.65 -14.30 -16.63
CA LEU A 578 0.70 -14.55 -18.06
C LEU A 578 2.11 -14.96 -18.51
N SER A 579 2.22 -15.79 -19.53
CA SER A 579 3.50 -16.15 -20.16
C SER A 579 3.37 -16.09 -21.68
N LEU A 580 4.45 -15.64 -22.34
CA LEU A 580 4.59 -15.78 -23.79
C LEU A 580 5.23 -17.13 -24.09
N VAL A 581 4.55 -17.96 -24.88
CA VAL A 581 4.97 -19.33 -25.18
C VAL A 581 5.30 -19.45 -26.65
N CYS A 582 6.49 -19.97 -26.96
CA CYS A 582 6.98 -20.26 -28.28
C CYS A 582 7.13 -21.77 -28.44
N VAL A 583 6.50 -22.33 -29.47
CA VAL A 583 6.54 -23.76 -29.76
C VAL A 583 7.07 -24.00 -31.15
N VAL A 584 8.05 -24.91 -31.25
CA VAL A 584 8.58 -25.40 -32.51
C VAL A 584 8.13 -26.84 -32.67
N GLU A 585 7.22 -27.05 -33.61
CA GLU A 585 6.66 -28.38 -33.89
C GLU A 585 7.71 -29.30 -34.55
N PRO A 586 7.62 -30.63 -34.34
CA PRO A 586 8.45 -31.60 -35.05
C PRO A 586 8.31 -31.43 -36.58
N GLY A 587 9.43 -31.48 -37.31
CA GLY A 587 9.38 -31.26 -38.74
C GLY A 587 10.74 -31.14 -39.42
N LYS A 588 10.84 -30.23 -40.39
CA LYS A 588 12.10 -29.98 -41.13
C LYS A 588 13.25 -29.67 -40.16
N PRO A 589 14.49 -30.10 -40.46
CA PRO A 589 15.63 -29.97 -39.54
C PRO A 589 16.16 -28.53 -39.40
N GLU A 590 15.43 -27.52 -39.89
CA GLU A 590 15.88 -26.13 -39.87
C GLU A 590 15.58 -25.51 -38.49
N PRO A 591 16.58 -24.92 -37.81
CA PRO A 591 16.35 -24.19 -36.57
C PRO A 591 15.44 -22.98 -36.76
N VAL A 592 14.67 -22.66 -35.72
CA VAL A 592 13.89 -21.43 -35.63
C VAL A 592 14.63 -20.46 -34.72
N HIS A 593 14.82 -19.22 -35.16
CA HIS A 593 15.41 -18.16 -34.35
C HIS A 593 14.34 -17.19 -33.91
N PHE A 594 14.20 -16.94 -32.60
CA PHE A 594 13.29 -15.98 -31.99
C PHE A 594 14.05 -14.76 -31.48
N ASP A 595 13.50 -13.57 -31.71
CA ASP A 595 14.10 -12.28 -31.32
C ASP A 595 12.99 -11.22 -31.13
N ASP A 596 13.32 -10.07 -30.56
CA ASP A 596 12.42 -8.91 -30.39
C ASP A 596 11.07 -9.31 -29.75
N ALA A 597 11.13 -10.14 -28.70
CA ALA A 597 9.96 -10.52 -27.94
C ALA A 597 9.53 -9.35 -27.07
N ALA A 598 8.26 -8.97 -27.14
CA ALA A 598 7.69 -7.91 -26.35
C ALA A 598 6.32 -8.32 -25.86
N VAL A 599 6.08 -8.12 -24.58
CA VAL A 599 4.74 -8.11 -23.99
C VAL A 599 4.55 -6.76 -23.36
N SER A 600 3.49 -6.07 -23.78
CA SER A 600 3.12 -4.74 -23.28
C SER A 600 1.70 -4.77 -22.75
N GLY A 601 1.48 -4.06 -21.67
CA GLY A 601 0.19 -3.92 -21.03
C GLY A 601 -0.26 -2.47 -21.08
N ASN A 602 -1.55 -2.26 -21.31
CA ASN A 602 -2.20 -1.00 -20.95
C ASN A 602 -3.00 -1.25 -19.68
N SER A 603 -2.69 -0.49 -18.64
CA SER A 603 -3.54 -0.35 -17.45
C SER A 603 -4.20 1.01 -17.45
N ASP A 604 -5.41 1.06 -16.91
CA ASP A 604 -6.11 2.31 -16.67
C ASP A 604 -5.96 2.63 -15.19
N GLN A 605 -4.94 3.44 -14.91
CA GLN A 605 -4.59 3.80 -13.54
C GLN A 605 -5.33 5.06 -13.14
N LEU A 606 -5.67 5.16 -11.86
CA LEU A 606 -6.11 6.44 -11.33
C LEU A 606 -4.98 7.47 -11.45
N PRO A 607 -5.34 8.74 -11.69
CA PRO A 607 -4.35 9.79 -11.73
C PRO A 607 -3.77 9.94 -10.32
N THR A 608 -2.48 9.69 -10.18
CA THR A 608 -1.77 9.75 -8.89
C THR A 608 -0.84 10.95 -8.85
N VAL A 609 -0.73 11.56 -7.67
CA VAL A 609 0.25 12.59 -7.36
C VAL A 609 0.96 12.18 -6.07
N ARG A 610 2.28 12.30 -6.01
CA ARG A 610 3.01 12.00 -4.78
C ARG A 610 4.01 13.10 -4.48
N PRO A 611 3.75 13.97 -3.50
CA PRO A 611 4.75 14.90 -2.99
C PRO A 611 5.81 14.14 -2.18
N LEU A 612 7.06 14.25 -2.61
CA LEU A 612 8.26 13.70 -2.02
C LEU A 612 9.04 14.83 -1.33
N VAL A 613 8.89 14.91 -0.02
CA VAL A 613 9.51 15.91 0.85
C VAL A 613 10.70 15.33 1.59
N ASN A 614 11.61 16.18 2.05
CA ASN A 614 12.71 15.73 2.90
C ASN A 614 12.19 15.38 4.30
N GLN A 615 12.13 14.09 4.63
CA GLN A 615 11.64 13.60 5.93
C GLN A 615 12.55 13.95 7.12
N VAL A 616 13.80 14.32 6.86
CA VAL A 616 14.69 14.90 7.88
C VAL A 616 14.19 16.29 8.31
N GLY A 617 13.54 17.01 7.39
CA GLY A 617 13.10 18.40 7.55
C GLY A 617 13.92 19.39 6.72
N TYR A 618 13.79 20.67 7.04
CA TYR A 618 14.44 21.78 6.36
C TYR A 618 14.98 22.78 7.38
N ASP A 619 16.16 23.34 7.12
CA ASP A 619 16.74 24.37 7.96
C ASP A 619 16.11 25.74 7.68
N MET A 620 15.95 26.54 8.73
CA MET A 620 15.68 27.98 8.58
C MET A 620 16.83 28.66 7.83
N GLY A 621 16.51 29.65 6.99
CA GLY A 621 17.46 30.37 6.13
C GLY A 621 18.06 29.57 4.98
N ALA A 622 17.77 28.27 4.85
CA ALA A 622 18.27 27.41 3.77
C ALA A 622 17.23 27.18 2.65
N PRO A 623 17.65 26.74 1.45
CA PRO A 623 16.74 26.34 0.38
C PRO A 623 15.78 25.23 0.80
N LYS A 624 14.48 25.39 0.50
CA LYS A 624 13.43 24.43 0.82
C LYS A 624 12.69 24.03 -0.44
N MET A 625 13.09 22.90 -0.99
CA MET A 625 12.51 22.34 -2.21
C MET A 625 12.02 20.91 -1.98
N PHE A 626 11.01 20.52 -2.74
CA PHE A 626 10.50 19.16 -2.78
C PHE A 626 10.23 18.74 -4.22
N THR A 627 10.10 17.44 -4.44
CA THR A 627 9.72 16.88 -5.75
C THR A 627 8.29 16.35 -5.66
N ALA A 628 7.47 16.53 -6.68
CA ALA A 628 6.24 15.74 -6.82
C ALA A 628 6.34 14.81 -8.03
N GLN A 629 5.75 13.63 -7.92
CA GLN A 629 5.61 12.68 -9.03
C GLN A 629 4.15 12.58 -9.45
N SER A 630 3.88 12.41 -10.74
CA SER A 630 2.55 12.06 -11.24
C SER A 630 2.65 11.03 -12.37
N ASN A 631 1.65 10.14 -12.49
CA ASN A 631 1.58 9.20 -13.62
C ASN A 631 0.98 9.83 -14.90
N PHE A 632 0.50 11.06 -14.82
CA PHE A 632 -0.03 11.86 -15.94
C PHE A 632 0.68 13.21 -16.07
N LEU A 633 0.43 13.87 -17.18
CA LEU A 633 1.00 15.16 -17.50
C LEU A 633 -0.09 16.20 -17.76
N VAL A 634 0.05 17.35 -17.11
CA VAL A 634 -0.75 18.55 -17.37
C VAL A 634 0.15 19.73 -17.66
N ASP A 635 -0.47 20.88 -17.95
CA ASP A 635 0.24 22.13 -18.18
C ASP A 635 0.39 22.96 -16.91
N ASP A 636 -0.63 22.96 -16.04
CA ASP A 636 -0.65 23.72 -14.79
C ASP A 636 -0.71 22.81 -13.56
N ALA A 637 0.16 23.09 -12.60
CA ALA A 637 0.23 22.42 -11.30
C ALA A 637 0.66 23.41 -10.21
N SER A 638 0.21 23.18 -8.98
CA SER A 638 0.47 24.06 -7.83
C SER A 638 0.65 23.26 -6.55
N PHE A 639 1.10 23.91 -5.49
CA PHE A 639 1.17 23.31 -4.18
C PHE A 639 0.89 24.33 -3.08
N GLU A 640 0.52 23.82 -1.92
CA GLU A 640 0.38 24.58 -0.67
C GLU A 640 1.26 23.95 0.40
N LEU A 641 1.94 24.78 1.18
CA LEU A 641 2.45 24.36 2.48
C LEU A 641 1.30 24.55 3.47
N ILE A 642 0.92 23.47 4.15
CA ILE A 642 -0.17 23.48 5.12
C ILE A 642 0.37 23.17 6.52
N ASP A 643 -0.25 23.77 7.53
CA ASP A 643 -0.02 23.37 8.92
C ASP A 643 -0.69 22.02 9.23
N MET A 644 -0.53 21.54 10.46
CA MET A 644 -1.13 20.28 10.90
C MET A 644 -2.66 20.35 11.08
N GLN A 645 -3.25 21.54 10.98
CA GLN A 645 -4.70 21.77 10.98
C GLN A 645 -5.26 21.82 9.54
N GLY A 646 -4.39 21.69 8.53
CA GLY A 646 -4.76 21.70 7.12
C GLY A 646 -4.89 23.09 6.50
N ALA A 647 -4.60 24.16 7.25
CA ALA A 647 -4.65 25.52 6.76
C ALA A 647 -3.41 25.85 5.92
N ALA A 648 -3.61 26.45 4.75
CA ALA A 648 -2.51 26.87 3.89
C ALA A 648 -1.78 28.08 4.49
N VAL A 649 -0.49 27.90 4.78
CA VAL A 649 0.41 28.95 5.29
C VAL A 649 1.29 29.54 4.19
N PHE A 650 1.45 28.83 3.07
CA PHE A 650 2.14 29.27 1.87
C PHE A 650 1.55 28.57 0.64
N SER A 651 1.61 29.22 -0.53
CA SER A 651 1.18 28.63 -1.81
C SER A 651 2.21 28.93 -2.90
N GLY A 652 2.46 27.96 -3.77
CA GLY A 652 3.42 28.07 -4.86
C GLY A 652 3.00 27.31 -6.11
N LYS A 653 3.74 27.50 -7.20
CA LYS A 653 3.56 26.72 -8.44
C LYS A 653 4.50 25.52 -8.46
N LEU A 654 4.06 24.42 -9.08
CA LEU A 654 4.91 23.27 -9.37
C LEU A 654 5.54 23.44 -10.76
N GLU A 655 6.86 23.41 -10.82
CA GLU A 655 7.60 23.48 -12.09
C GLU A 655 7.75 22.10 -12.73
N LYS A 656 7.31 21.96 -13.98
CA LYS A 656 7.41 20.73 -14.76
C LYS A 656 8.86 20.38 -15.11
N ARG A 657 9.33 19.20 -14.70
CA ARG A 657 10.68 18.67 -14.99
C ARG A 657 10.69 17.54 -16.02
N GLY A 658 9.53 16.98 -16.36
CA GLY A 658 9.39 15.94 -17.39
C GLY A 658 9.61 14.53 -16.85
N ARG A 659 9.99 13.58 -17.71
CA ARG A 659 10.26 12.18 -17.32
C ARG A 659 11.76 11.95 -17.21
N ILE A 660 12.14 11.05 -16.30
CA ILE A 660 13.53 10.61 -16.14
C ILE A 660 13.75 9.33 -16.94
N SER A 661 14.70 9.38 -17.87
CA SER A 661 15.25 8.19 -18.51
C SER A 661 16.58 7.86 -17.83
N GLY A 662 16.59 6.74 -17.11
CA GLY A 662 17.77 6.21 -16.45
C GLY A 662 18.84 5.74 -17.45
N ALA A 663 19.96 5.28 -16.91
CA ALA A 663 20.97 4.58 -17.70
C ALA A 663 20.31 3.44 -18.50
N TYR A 664 20.77 3.23 -19.74
CA TYR A 664 20.23 2.22 -20.68
C TYR A 664 18.81 2.47 -21.20
N GLY A 665 18.28 3.69 -21.04
CA GLY A 665 16.97 4.06 -21.58
C GLY A 665 15.78 3.58 -20.74
N SER A 666 16.02 3.11 -19.51
CA SER A 666 14.95 2.70 -18.60
C SER A 666 14.11 3.91 -18.15
N ASP A 667 12.81 3.83 -18.39
CA ASP A 667 11.86 4.84 -17.93
C ASP A 667 11.53 4.63 -16.45
N TRP A 668 11.66 5.68 -15.63
CA TRP A 668 11.34 5.65 -14.20
C TRP A 668 9.84 5.71 -13.91
N GLY A 669 9.01 5.83 -14.94
CA GLY A 669 7.56 5.59 -14.85
C GLY A 669 6.72 6.81 -14.50
N SER A 670 7.32 7.93 -14.06
CA SER A 670 6.59 9.13 -13.62
C SER A 670 6.98 10.40 -14.38
N PHE A 671 6.09 11.38 -14.36
CA PHE A 671 6.39 12.78 -14.61
C PHE A 671 6.78 13.46 -13.30
N TYR A 672 7.80 14.29 -13.35
CA TYR A 672 8.39 14.93 -12.18
C TYR A 672 8.12 16.43 -12.20
N TRP A 673 7.88 16.96 -11.01
CA TRP A 673 7.65 18.37 -10.74
C TRP A 673 8.53 18.81 -9.57
N SER A 674 8.94 20.07 -9.54
CA SER A 674 9.63 20.66 -8.37
C SER A 674 8.82 21.80 -7.78
N GLY A 675 8.69 21.82 -6.45
CA GLY A 675 8.14 22.95 -5.72
C GLY A 675 9.18 23.58 -4.81
N ASP A 676 9.11 24.91 -4.67
CA ASP A 676 10.03 25.73 -3.88
C ASP A 676 9.23 26.62 -2.93
N PHE A 677 9.46 26.43 -1.63
CA PHE A 677 8.88 27.23 -0.55
C PHE A 677 9.97 27.85 0.33
N THR A 678 11.15 28.09 -0.23
CA THR A 678 12.33 28.63 0.47
C THR A 678 12.02 29.90 1.26
N THR A 679 11.12 30.75 0.74
CA THR A 679 10.70 32.01 1.36
C THR A 679 9.86 31.85 2.63
N HIS A 680 9.33 30.66 2.90
CA HIS A 680 8.68 30.34 4.17
C HIS A 680 9.74 29.85 5.16
N ASP A 681 9.89 30.58 6.27
CA ASP A 681 10.98 30.37 7.23
C ASP A 681 10.52 30.23 8.69
N ALA A 682 9.20 30.19 8.91
CA ALA A 682 8.66 30.01 10.25
C ALA A 682 8.88 28.56 10.72
N PRO A 683 9.47 28.34 11.92
CA PRO A 683 9.66 27.00 12.44
C PRO A 683 8.31 26.34 12.74
N GLY A 684 8.23 25.02 12.59
CA GLY A 684 7.00 24.27 12.81
C GLY A 684 6.99 22.93 12.07
N THR A 685 5.90 22.18 12.28
CA THR A 685 5.62 20.94 11.54
C THR A 685 4.60 21.25 10.45
N TYR A 686 4.92 20.84 9.22
CA TYR A 686 4.13 21.16 8.04
C TYR A 686 3.96 19.93 7.14
N ARG A 687 3.01 20.02 6.20
CA ARG A 687 2.84 19.09 5.08
C ARG A 687 2.78 19.88 3.77
N ILE A 688 3.06 19.21 2.66
CA ILE A 688 2.81 19.74 1.31
C ILE A 688 1.52 19.16 0.78
N ARG A 689 0.58 20.01 0.35
CA ARG A 689 -0.55 19.63 -0.50
C ARG A 689 -0.19 19.94 -1.95
N ALA A 690 0.08 18.92 -2.76
CA ALA A 690 0.40 19.06 -4.18
C ALA A 690 -0.86 18.87 -5.03
N ASN A 691 -1.13 19.82 -5.92
CA ASN A 691 -2.28 19.85 -6.80
C ASN A 691 -1.82 19.77 -8.27
N VAL A 692 -2.06 18.65 -8.94
CA VAL A 692 -1.70 18.44 -10.36
C VAL A 692 -2.97 18.03 -11.10
N GLY A 693 -3.44 18.84 -12.04
CA GLY A 693 -4.60 18.48 -12.89
C GLY A 693 -5.89 18.14 -12.13
N GLY A 694 -6.12 18.78 -10.98
CA GLY A 694 -7.28 18.53 -10.12
C GLY A 694 -7.11 17.37 -9.13
N VAL A 695 -6.02 16.61 -9.22
CA VAL A 695 -5.64 15.62 -8.19
C VAL A 695 -4.82 16.32 -7.11
N SER A 696 -5.29 16.23 -5.87
CA SER A 696 -4.65 16.81 -4.69
C SER A 696 -4.16 15.71 -3.77
N GLU A 697 -2.87 15.74 -3.42
CA GLU A 697 -2.25 14.74 -2.55
C GLU A 697 -1.37 15.41 -1.49
N ILE A 698 -1.35 14.83 -0.29
CA ILE A 698 -0.69 15.42 0.88
C ILE A 698 0.56 14.60 1.24
N SER A 699 1.67 15.29 1.55
CA SER A 699 2.90 14.64 1.98
C SER A 699 2.82 14.18 3.43
N TRP A 700 3.68 13.23 3.79
CA TRP A 700 4.08 13.02 5.18
C TRP A 700 4.54 14.34 5.83
N PRO A 701 4.31 14.51 7.15
CA PRO A 701 4.75 15.70 7.85
C PRO A 701 6.28 15.80 7.87
N PHE A 702 6.77 17.04 7.95
CA PHE A 702 8.19 17.35 8.10
C PHE A 702 8.35 18.62 8.93
N GLN A 703 9.54 18.81 9.50
CA GLN A 703 9.85 19.97 10.32
C GLN A 703 10.64 21.03 9.54
N ILE A 704 10.34 22.30 9.83
CA ILE A 704 11.23 23.43 9.56
C ILE A 704 11.75 23.89 10.92
N GLY A 705 13.07 23.96 11.06
CA GLY A 705 13.70 24.24 12.35
C GLY A 705 15.10 24.82 12.23
N ASP A 706 15.67 25.21 13.36
CA ASP A 706 17.07 25.64 13.43
C ASP A 706 17.97 24.40 13.42
N ASN A 707 18.93 24.35 12.50
CA ASN A 707 19.86 23.22 12.36
C ASN A 707 19.17 21.84 12.31
N GLN A 708 17.96 21.78 11.78
CA GLN A 708 17.08 20.61 11.69
C GLN A 708 17.76 19.45 10.98
N LEU A 709 18.40 19.71 9.84
CA LEU A 709 19.07 18.67 9.05
C LEU A 709 20.13 17.98 9.90
N TRP A 710 20.95 18.77 10.58
CA TRP A 710 22.02 18.25 11.41
C TRP A 710 21.51 17.57 12.69
N ALA A 711 20.54 18.18 13.37
CA ALA A 711 19.96 17.65 14.60
C ALA A 711 19.41 16.22 14.40
N VAL A 712 18.79 15.96 13.24
CA VAL A 712 18.22 14.65 12.91
C VAL A 712 19.26 13.69 12.29
N THR A 713 20.20 14.18 11.48
CA THR A 713 21.14 13.30 10.75
C THR A 713 22.47 13.02 11.46
N SER A 714 22.89 13.86 12.41
CA SER A 714 24.18 13.70 13.09
C SER A 714 24.32 12.35 13.77
N ARG A 715 23.30 11.92 14.53
CA ARG A 715 23.29 10.63 15.22
C ARG A 715 23.38 9.43 14.28
N PRO A 716 22.46 9.23 13.31
CA PRO A 716 22.56 8.08 12.40
C PRO A 716 23.83 8.09 11.55
N ALA A 717 24.39 9.27 11.23
CA ALA A 717 25.62 9.37 10.45
C ALA A 717 26.84 8.76 11.16
N TYR A 718 27.02 8.98 12.47
CA TYR A 718 28.13 8.36 13.20
C TYR A 718 27.79 6.96 13.71
N ARG A 719 26.53 6.69 14.07
CA ARG A 719 26.11 5.36 14.54
C ARG A 719 26.28 4.28 13.49
N PHE A 720 26.33 4.64 12.21
CA PHE A 720 26.78 3.73 11.16
C PHE A 720 28.14 3.07 11.51
N PHE A 721 29.11 3.82 12.03
CA PHE A 721 30.41 3.28 12.44
C PHE A 721 30.26 2.29 13.59
N TYR A 722 29.46 2.58 14.61
CA TYR A 722 29.20 1.64 15.70
C TYR A 722 28.71 0.27 15.17
N TYR A 723 27.74 0.27 14.26
CA TYR A 723 27.19 -0.96 13.67
C TYR A 723 28.13 -1.68 12.70
N GLN A 724 29.21 -1.03 12.27
CA GLN A 724 30.23 -1.63 11.42
C GLN A 724 31.47 -2.07 12.20
N ARG A 725 31.52 -1.93 13.53
CA ARG A 725 32.71 -2.23 14.33
C ARG A 725 33.12 -3.69 14.19
N CYS A 726 34.34 -3.93 13.73
CA CYS A 726 34.91 -5.27 13.62
C CYS A 726 35.67 -5.66 14.90
N GLY A 727 35.74 -6.95 15.24
CA GLY A 727 36.48 -7.44 16.42
C GLY A 727 35.66 -7.48 17.71
N MET A 728 34.37 -7.15 17.66
CA MET A 728 33.44 -7.28 18.78
C MET A 728 32.04 -7.67 18.31
N GLU A 729 31.25 -8.25 19.21
CA GLU A 729 29.82 -8.45 18.98
C GLU A 729 29.08 -7.12 19.04
N ILE A 730 28.19 -6.88 18.08
CA ILE A 730 27.18 -5.83 18.13
C ILE A 730 25.83 -6.50 18.33
N SER A 731 25.33 -6.43 19.57
CA SER A 731 24.12 -7.15 20.00
C SER A 731 22.93 -6.85 19.09
N GLY A 732 22.34 -7.91 18.52
CA GLY A 732 21.21 -7.81 17.60
C GLY A 732 21.56 -7.50 16.14
N PHE A 733 22.85 -7.27 15.81
CA PHE A 733 23.31 -6.98 14.45
C PHE A 733 24.26 -8.05 13.92
N HIS A 734 25.42 -8.25 14.55
CA HIS A 734 26.38 -9.28 14.14
C HIS A 734 27.25 -9.78 15.31
N ALA A 735 27.72 -11.02 15.21
CA ALA A 735 28.69 -11.58 16.15
C ALA A 735 30.07 -10.93 15.99
N ALA A 736 30.99 -11.20 16.91
CA ALA A 736 32.38 -10.77 16.75
C ALA A 736 32.98 -11.36 15.48
N CYS A 737 33.45 -10.50 14.58
CA CYS A 737 34.06 -10.83 13.30
C CYS A 737 35.50 -10.33 13.23
N HIS A 738 36.27 -10.80 12.26
CA HIS A 738 37.64 -10.33 11.98
C HIS A 738 38.61 -10.49 13.16
N LEU A 739 38.50 -11.58 13.91
CA LEU A 739 39.38 -11.90 15.04
C LEU A 739 40.71 -12.53 14.60
N ASP A 740 40.76 -13.10 13.40
CA ASP A 740 41.89 -13.84 12.83
C ASP A 740 42.42 -13.20 11.52
N ASP A 741 42.08 -11.93 11.31
CA ASP A 741 42.02 -11.31 10.00
C ASP A 741 43.33 -10.99 9.29
N ALA A 742 44.47 -11.29 9.89
CA ALA A 742 45.74 -10.89 9.29
C ALA A 742 46.84 -11.91 9.54
N ALA A 743 47.32 -12.49 8.46
CA ALA A 743 48.59 -13.18 8.40
C ALA A 743 49.55 -12.51 7.42
N SER A 744 50.85 -12.75 7.62
CA SER A 744 51.87 -12.42 6.65
C SER A 744 51.55 -13.00 5.28
N SER A 745 52.10 -12.41 4.23
CA SER A 745 51.93 -12.86 2.85
C SER A 745 52.26 -14.35 2.62
N ASP A 746 53.14 -14.93 3.46
CA ASP A 746 53.48 -16.36 3.48
C ASP A 746 52.55 -17.22 4.37
N GLY A 747 51.66 -16.61 5.15
CA GLY A 747 50.74 -17.26 6.08
C GLY A 747 51.39 -17.78 7.36
N LEU A 748 52.67 -17.49 7.61
CA LEU A 748 53.43 -18.08 8.73
C LEU A 748 53.37 -17.27 10.02
N ARG A 749 53.01 -15.98 9.94
CA ARG A 749 52.96 -15.08 11.08
C ARG A 749 51.62 -14.37 11.11
N GLN A 750 50.93 -14.49 12.24
CA GLN A 750 49.71 -13.76 12.48
C GLN A 750 49.98 -12.35 13.03
N PHE A 751 49.12 -11.40 12.66
CA PHE A 751 49.09 -10.04 13.17
C PHE A 751 47.74 -9.79 13.85
N ASP A 752 47.77 -9.16 15.02
CA ASP A 752 46.54 -8.66 15.66
C ASP A 752 46.17 -7.30 15.05
N LEU A 753 45.37 -7.35 13.99
CA LEU A 753 44.81 -6.18 13.29
C LEU A 753 43.30 -6.07 13.54
N THR A 754 42.85 -6.55 14.71
CA THR A 754 41.45 -6.47 15.15
C THR A 754 41.00 -5.03 15.40
N GLY A 755 39.69 -4.78 15.29
CA GLY A 755 39.11 -3.43 15.39
C GLY A 755 38.78 -2.81 14.04
N GLY A 756 38.44 -1.51 14.04
CA GLY A 756 38.07 -0.78 12.83
C GLY A 756 36.64 -1.04 12.40
N TRP A 757 36.34 -0.78 11.12
CA TRP A 757 35.00 -0.91 10.54
C TRP A 757 35.01 -1.66 9.21
N HIS A 758 33.88 -2.29 8.87
CA HIS A 758 33.63 -2.76 7.51
C HIS A 758 33.47 -1.60 6.52
N ASP A 759 33.72 -1.85 5.23
CA ASP A 759 33.68 -0.84 4.17
C ASP A 759 32.38 -0.85 3.36
N ALA A 760 31.76 0.32 3.21
CA ALA A 760 30.65 0.57 2.28
C ALA A 760 29.48 -0.45 2.26
N GLY A 761 29.31 -1.24 3.33
CA GLY A 761 28.30 -2.28 3.46
C GLY A 761 28.68 -3.67 2.94
N ASP A 762 29.93 -3.90 2.51
CA ASP A 762 30.51 -5.25 2.46
C ASP A 762 31.16 -5.60 3.81
N TYR A 763 31.79 -6.78 3.90
CA TYR A 763 32.50 -7.22 5.11
C TYR A 763 34.03 -7.10 4.98
N ASN A 764 34.54 -6.33 4.01
CA ASN A 764 35.98 -6.11 3.87
C ASN A 764 36.50 -5.02 4.82
N LYS A 765 37.80 -5.08 5.14
CA LYS A 765 38.51 -4.07 5.94
C LYS A 765 39.67 -3.45 5.17
N TYR A 766 39.51 -2.21 4.72
CA TYR A 766 40.59 -1.46 4.08
C TYR A 766 41.38 -0.60 5.09
N TYR A 767 41.91 0.53 4.65
CA TYR A 767 42.60 1.49 5.50
C TYR A 767 41.57 2.40 6.19
N ASN A 768 41.37 2.23 7.50
CA ASN A 768 40.39 3.02 8.27
C ASN A 768 40.91 4.40 8.73
N ALA A 769 42.18 4.72 8.52
CA ALA A 769 42.79 5.98 8.95
C ALA A 769 42.12 7.25 8.36
N PRO A 770 41.72 7.31 7.08
CA PRO A 770 40.96 8.44 6.54
C PRO A 770 39.64 8.68 7.28
N TYR A 771 38.96 7.61 7.72
CA TYR A 771 37.70 7.71 8.45
C TYR A 771 37.92 8.31 9.84
N VAL A 772 38.95 7.84 10.57
CA VAL A 772 39.33 8.42 11.87
C VAL A 772 39.69 9.89 11.75
N LEU A 773 40.49 10.26 10.74
CA LEU A 773 40.85 11.65 10.50
C LEU A 773 39.62 12.52 10.19
N GLY A 774 38.67 11.98 9.42
CA GLY A 774 37.39 12.63 9.13
C GLY A 774 36.54 12.86 10.38
N LEU A 775 36.33 11.80 11.18
CA LEU A 775 35.59 11.88 12.45
C LEU A 775 36.25 12.86 13.42
N ALA A 776 37.56 12.74 13.66
CA ALA A 776 38.30 13.63 14.56
C ALA A 776 38.28 15.10 14.09
N THR A 777 38.27 15.32 12.78
CA THR A 777 38.12 16.66 12.20
C THR A 777 36.70 17.19 12.42
N ALA A 778 35.67 16.39 12.17
CA ALA A 778 34.28 16.76 12.42
C ALA A 778 34.05 17.12 13.91
N TYR A 779 34.55 16.30 14.83
CA TYR A 779 34.50 16.59 16.27
C TYR A 779 35.19 17.90 16.61
N SER A 780 36.37 18.16 16.06
CA SER A 780 37.10 19.42 16.30
C SER A 780 36.35 20.66 15.81
N LEU A 781 35.52 20.53 14.78
CA LEU A 781 34.75 21.63 14.21
C LEU A 781 33.43 21.89 14.95
N ALA A 782 32.86 20.86 15.59
CA ALA A 782 31.51 20.92 16.13
C ALA A 782 31.29 20.06 17.40
N ALA A 783 32.28 20.02 18.31
CA ALA A 783 32.27 19.15 19.50
C ALA A 783 30.97 19.24 20.33
N SER A 784 30.45 20.45 20.56
CA SER A 784 29.25 20.68 21.35
C SER A 784 27.98 19.99 20.82
N LEU A 785 27.97 19.60 19.54
CA LEU A 785 26.86 18.88 18.92
C LEU A 785 26.92 17.37 19.19
N PHE A 786 28.10 16.85 19.51
CA PHE A 786 28.33 15.43 19.76
C PHE A 786 28.42 15.12 21.26
N GLU A 787 28.97 16.04 22.05
CA GLU A 787 29.17 15.89 23.50
C GLU A 787 27.89 15.64 24.30
N GLN A 788 26.72 15.90 23.73
CA GLN A 788 25.42 15.66 24.35
C GLN A 788 24.94 14.20 24.21
N GLN A 789 25.65 13.37 23.45
CA GLN A 789 25.28 12.00 23.13
C GLN A 789 26.28 11.02 23.78
N ASP A 790 25.83 10.36 24.83
CA ASP A 790 26.53 9.35 25.63
C ASP A 790 25.47 8.34 26.08
N GLU A 791 25.19 7.34 25.25
CA GLU A 791 24.10 6.39 25.49
C GLU A 791 24.52 5.22 26.39
N ASP A 792 25.82 4.95 26.51
CA ASP A 792 26.35 3.93 27.41
C ASP A 792 26.73 4.49 28.80
N GLU A 793 26.53 5.80 29.01
CA GLU A 793 26.74 6.55 30.24
C GLU A 793 28.18 6.44 30.77
N ASN A 794 29.14 6.26 29.87
CA ASN A 794 30.55 6.06 30.23
C ASN A 794 31.31 7.39 30.50
N GLY A 795 30.65 8.53 30.26
CA GLY A 795 31.22 9.87 30.44
C GLY A 795 32.04 10.38 29.25
N ILE A 796 32.06 9.63 28.15
CA ILE A 796 32.67 9.93 26.87
C ILE A 796 31.54 9.95 25.83
N SER A 797 31.55 10.95 24.95
CA SER A 797 30.57 10.97 23.87
C SER A 797 30.74 9.74 22.97
N ASP A 798 29.63 9.11 22.57
CA ASP A 798 29.66 7.96 21.65
C ASP A 798 30.42 8.28 20.34
N PHE A 799 30.39 9.54 19.91
CA PHE A 799 31.12 9.98 18.72
C PHE A 799 32.64 9.94 18.95
N LEU A 800 33.08 10.30 20.16
CA LEU A 800 34.48 10.20 20.56
C LEU A 800 34.91 8.74 20.75
N ASP A 801 34.00 7.86 21.17
CA ASP A 801 34.25 6.41 21.19
C ASP A 801 34.57 5.85 19.80
N GLU A 802 33.87 6.30 18.74
CA GLU A 802 34.21 5.90 17.37
C GLU A 802 35.60 6.41 16.95
N ILE A 803 35.98 7.63 17.35
CA ILE A 803 37.33 8.15 17.09
C ILE A 803 38.37 7.28 17.79
N VAL A 804 38.13 6.92 19.06
CA VAL A 804 39.04 6.06 19.84
C VAL A 804 39.13 4.67 19.20
N TRP A 805 37.99 4.05 18.89
CA TRP A 805 37.92 2.71 18.29
C TRP A 805 38.72 2.61 16.99
N GLY A 806 38.50 3.55 16.07
CA GLY A 806 39.23 3.58 14.82
C GLY A 806 40.71 3.94 15.02
N ALA A 807 41.04 4.82 15.97
CA ALA A 807 42.42 5.17 16.28
C ALA A 807 43.21 3.98 16.85
N GLU A 808 42.60 3.15 17.69
CA GLU A 808 43.22 1.91 18.17
C GLU A 808 43.51 0.94 17.04
N HIS A 809 42.58 0.79 16.09
CA HIS A 809 42.85 0.00 14.88
C HIS A 809 43.99 0.61 14.05
N CYS A 810 44.00 1.94 13.85
CA CYS A 810 45.11 2.61 13.15
C CYS A 810 46.45 2.37 13.85
N GLN A 811 46.46 2.33 15.18
CA GLN A 811 47.66 2.05 15.97
C GLN A 811 48.16 0.62 15.73
N ARG A 812 47.26 -0.38 15.69
CA ARG A 812 47.60 -1.78 15.38
C ARG A 812 48.13 -1.95 13.95
N MET A 813 47.62 -1.17 13.00
CA MET A 813 48.06 -1.20 11.60
C MET A 813 49.49 -0.67 11.38
N VAL A 814 50.04 0.14 12.30
CA VAL A 814 51.42 0.65 12.19
C VAL A 814 52.43 -0.42 12.62
N ALA A 815 53.26 -0.85 11.67
CA ALA A 815 54.22 -1.91 11.82
C ALA A 815 55.43 -1.53 12.71
N ALA A 816 56.25 -2.53 13.02
CA ALA A 816 57.43 -2.38 13.88
C ALA A 816 58.47 -1.37 13.36
N ASP A 817 58.60 -1.22 12.04
CA ASP A 817 59.53 -0.29 11.39
C ASP A 817 58.96 1.13 11.22
N GLY A 818 57.66 1.33 11.49
CA GLY A 818 56.95 2.61 11.31
C GLY A 818 56.17 2.73 10.00
N SER A 819 56.26 1.74 9.09
CA SER A 819 55.35 1.64 7.94
C SER A 819 53.96 1.12 8.35
N VAL A 820 53.04 0.93 7.39
CA VAL A 820 51.70 0.33 7.66
C VAL A 820 51.50 -1.03 6.99
N HIS A 821 50.76 -1.92 7.63
CA HIS A 821 50.26 -3.16 7.03
C HIS A 821 49.29 -2.86 5.87
N ALA A 822 49.26 -3.72 4.83
CA ALA A 822 48.33 -3.56 3.70
C ALA A 822 46.87 -3.89 4.09
N ALA A 823 45.93 -3.53 3.20
CA ALA A 823 44.50 -3.80 3.39
C ALA A 823 44.19 -5.30 3.58
N ILE A 824 43.18 -5.58 4.41
CA ILE A 824 42.70 -6.91 4.77
C ILE A 824 41.37 -7.14 4.06
N THR A 825 41.43 -7.76 2.89
CA THR A 825 40.25 -7.93 2.02
C THR A 825 40.32 -9.25 1.27
N SER A 826 39.13 -9.82 1.05
CA SER A 826 38.90 -10.99 0.20
C SER A 826 38.80 -10.63 -1.30
N GLY A 827 38.98 -9.35 -1.64
CA GLY A 827 39.01 -8.83 -3.01
C GLY A 827 37.79 -7.97 -3.36
N TYR A 828 37.99 -7.03 -4.28
CA TYR A 828 36.94 -6.10 -4.70
C TYR A 828 35.76 -6.83 -5.36
N GLY A 829 34.56 -6.67 -4.80
CA GLY A 829 33.32 -7.27 -5.30
C GLY A 829 32.97 -8.64 -4.72
N PHE A 830 33.64 -9.06 -3.65
CA PHE A 830 33.25 -10.20 -2.85
C PHE A 830 32.25 -9.77 -1.76
N TRP A 831 31.05 -10.38 -1.75
CA TRP A 831 29.92 -9.99 -0.88
C TRP A 831 29.43 -11.22 -0.09
N SER A 832 30.12 -11.61 0.98
CA SER A 832 29.69 -12.72 1.83
C SER A 832 29.96 -12.43 3.30
N ALA A 833 29.26 -13.13 4.20
CA ALA A 833 29.44 -12.94 5.63
C ALA A 833 30.84 -13.39 6.11
N PRO A 834 31.43 -12.77 7.16
CA PRO A 834 32.79 -13.05 7.60
C PRO A 834 33.04 -14.51 7.95
N GLU A 835 32.04 -15.20 8.51
CA GLU A 835 32.10 -16.62 8.88
C GLU A 835 32.14 -17.61 7.70
N ILE A 836 31.89 -17.13 6.48
CA ILE A 836 32.09 -17.89 5.25
C ILE A 836 33.54 -17.76 4.77
N GLU A 837 34.22 -16.69 5.17
CA GLU A 837 35.58 -16.36 4.74
C GLU A 837 36.65 -16.96 5.62
N THR A 838 36.47 -16.91 6.95
CA THR A 838 37.36 -17.52 7.95
C THR A 838 36.56 -18.13 9.10
N ASP A 839 37.16 -19.07 9.84
CA ASP A 839 36.57 -19.66 11.03
C ASP A 839 36.60 -18.72 12.25
N ASN A 840 37.23 -17.55 12.10
CA ASN A 840 37.33 -16.48 13.09
C ASN A 840 38.10 -16.92 14.34
N ILE A 841 38.95 -17.95 14.21
CA ILE A 841 39.80 -18.51 15.26
C ILE A 841 41.27 -18.29 14.87
N PRO A 842 42.03 -17.48 15.63
CA PRO A 842 43.45 -17.29 15.38
C PRO A 842 44.28 -18.57 15.35
N GLY A 843 45.10 -18.73 14.31
CA GLY A 843 46.12 -19.77 14.17
C GLY A 843 45.64 -21.06 13.48
N THR A 844 44.54 -21.03 12.74
CA THR A 844 43.91 -22.18 12.08
C THR A 844 44.35 -22.36 10.62
N GLY A 845 44.96 -21.33 10.02
CA GLY A 845 45.57 -21.38 8.69
C GLY A 845 44.67 -20.92 7.54
N ASP A 846 43.43 -20.49 7.83
CA ASP A 846 42.51 -19.89 6.87
C ASP A 846 42.55 -18.34 6.90
N GLU A 847 43.44 -17.74 7.69
CA GLU A 847 43.52 -16.30 7.89
C GLU A 847 43.77 -15.52 6.59
N ARG A 848 43.12 -14.35 6.50
CA ARG A 848 43.33 -13.44 5.37
C ARG A 848 44.79 -12.96 5.35
N ARG A 849 45.42 -13.10 4.19
CA ARG A 849 46.81 -12.67 3.99
C ARG A 849 46.83 -11.20 3.64
N THR A 850 47.79 -10.45 4.19
CA THR A 850 48.01 -9.08 3.75
C THR A 850 48.34 -9.05 2.25
N GLN A 851 47.66 -8.17 1.51
CA GLN A 851 47.84 -8.08 0.06
C GLN A 851 49.17 -7.37 -0.27
N GLY A 852 50.11 -8.10 -0.87
CA GLY A 852 51.32 -7.52 -1.48
C GLY A 852 52.53 -7.37 -0.55
N SER A 853 52.41 -6.66 0.59
CA SER A 853 53.54 -6.50 1.53
C SER A 853 53.12 -6.39 3.01
N ASP A 854 53.84 -7.12 3.86
CA ASP A 854 53.62 -7.12 5.31
C ASP A 854 54.02 -5.78 5.96
N THR A 855 54.95 -5.04 5.35
CA THR A 855 55.46 -3.72 5.77
C THR A 855 55.86 -2.90 4.53
N GLY A 856 56.21 -1.63 4.72
CA GLY A 856 56.74 -0.75 3.67
C GLY A 856 55.71 0.14 2.96
N ASN A 857 54.44 0.08 3.35
CA ASN A 857 53.39 0.96 2.84
C ASN A 857 53.41 2.34 3.52
N ASP A 858 52.91 3.38 2.83
CA ASP A 858 52.88 4.77 3.32
C ASP A 858 51.96 4.92 4.55
N PRO A 859 52.51 5.29 5.73
CA PRO A 859 51.75 5.42 6.96
C PRO A 859 51.23 6.85 7.20
N SER A 860 51.37 7.78 6.25
CA SER A 860 51.11 9.22 6.46
C SER A 860 49.69 9.53 6.95
N GLU A 861 48.68 8.81 6.46
CA GLU A 861 47.29 8.98 6.92
C GLU A 861 47.08 8.45 8.34
N HIS A 862 47.77 7.36 8.71
CA HIS A 862 47.73 6.80 10.07
C HIS A 862 48.42 7.74 11.06
N ALA A 863 49.56 8.34 10.68
CA ALA A 863 50.23 9.36 11.48
C ALA A 863 49.32 10.56 11.75
N ALA A 864 48.64 11.08 10.72
CA ALA A 864 47.72 12.22 10.85
C ALA A 864 46.49 11.87 11.71
N ALA A 865 45.87 10.72 11.47
CA ALA A 865 44.72 10.24 12.23
C ALA A 865 45.05 10.08 13.73
N LEU A 866 46.14 9.39 14.04
CA LEU A 866 46.59 9.15 15.42
C LEU A 866 47.00 10.45 16.12
N ALA A 867 47.70 11.36 15.45
CA ALA A 867 48.05 12.65 16.02
C ALA A 867 46.80 13.49 16.35
N LYS A 868 45.81 13.49 15.47
CA LYS A 868 44.54 14.20 15.70
C LYS A 868 43.74 13.56 16.85
N ALA A 869 43.62 12.23 16.85
CA ALA A 869 42.95 11.49 17.93
C ALA A 869 43.65 11.70 19.28
N ALA A 870 44.98 11.70 19.32
CA ALA A 870 45.77 11.97 20.53
C ALA A 870 45.50 13.36 21.12
N ARG A 871 45.31 14.37 20.25
CA ARG A 871 44.96 15.73 20.70
C ARG A 871 43.58 15.82 21.34
N LEU A 872 42.62 15.00 20.89
CA LEU A 872 41.25 14.98 21.41
C LEU A 872 41.12 14.14 22.68
N THR A 873 41.84 13.01 22.74
CA THR A 873 41.71 12.00 23.79
C THR A 873 42.80 12.10 24.86
N HIS A 874 43.83 12.91 24.63
CA HIS A 874 45.03 13.03 25.49
C HIS A 874 45.81 11.71 25.70
N ARG A 875 45.63 10.73 24.81
CA ARG A 875 46.30 9.43 24.87
C ARG A 875 47.75 9.51 24.38
N HIS A 876 48.69 9.26 25.29
CA HIS A 876 50.14 9.30 24.99
C HIS A 876 50.58 8.17 24.05
N ASP A 877 49.94 7.01 24.11
CA ASP A 877 50.27 5.87 23.25
C ASP A 877 49.96 6.14 21.77
N PHE A 878 48.94 6.96 21.46
CA PHE A 878 48.68 7.43 20.09
C PHE A 878 49.77 8.40 19.60
N VAL A 879 50.31 9.25 20.48
CA VAL A 879 51.42 10.16 20.15
C VAL A 879 52.66 9.37 19.73
N VAL A 880 53.04 8.37 20.53
CA VAL A 880 54.23 7.54 20.26
C VAL A 880 54.13 6.83 18.91
N THR A 881 52.96 6.26 18.59
CA THR A 881 52.78 5.57 17.30
C THR A 881 52.71 6.55 16.12
N ALA A 882 52.11 7.73 16.30
CA ALA A 882 52.09 8.78 15.28
C ALA A 882 53.50 9.30 14.96
N GLU A 883 54.33 9.54 15.97
CA GLU A 883 55.73 9.97 15.81
C GLU A 883 56.56 8.93 15.05
N LYS A 884 56.34 7.64 15.36
CA LYS A 884 56.99 6.53 14.69
C LYS A 884 56.61 6.45 13.20
N ALA A 885 55.31 6.54 12.90
CA ALA A 885 54.80 6.55 11.54
C ALA A 885 55.33 7.75 10.73
N LEU A 886 55.31 8.94 11.35
CA LEU A 886 55.85 10.15 10.75
C LEU A 886 57.36 10.04 10.49
N GLY A 887 58.12 9.49 11.44
CA GLY A 887 59.56 9.26 11.30
C GLY A 887 59.89 8.42 10.07
N TRP A 888 59.15 7.33 9.86
CA TRP A 888 59.32 6.49 8.66
C TRP A 888 59.02 7.26 7.37
N SER A 889 57.90 8.01 7.29
CA SER A 889 57.55 8.80 6.10
C SER A 889 58.62 9.84 5.76
N LEU A 890 59.17 10.52 6.79
CA LEU A 890 60.24 11.51 6.62
C LEU A 890 61.54 10.86 6.12
N GLU A 891 61.92 9.70 6.67
CA GLU A 891 63.11 8.95 6.25
C GLU A 891 63.01 8.46 4.79
N LYS A 892 61.82 8.06 4.33
CA LYS A 892 61.57 7.62 2.95
C LYS A 892 61.35 8.77 1.96
N GLY A 893 61.40 10.01 2.42
CA GLY A 893 61.16 11.20 1.59
C GLY A 893 59.72 11.29 1.07
N GLN A 894 58.79 10.57 1.71
CA GLN A 894 57.38 10.64 1.37
C GLN A 894 56.79 11.92 1.95
N LYS A 895 56.41 12.83 1.05
CA LYS A 895 55.62 14.01 1.39
C LYS A 895 54.16 13.58 1.21
N GLY A 896 53.56 13.01 2.25
CA GLY A 896 52.27 12.30 2.25
C GLY A 896 51.34 12.63 1.07
N HIS A 897 50.97 11.60 0.31
CA HIS A 897 50.11 11.76 -0.85
C HIS A 897 48.64 11.98 -0.40
N CYS A 898 48.30 13.20 0.02
CA CYS A 898 46.92 13.54 0.32
C CYS A 898 46.19 13.82 -1.02
N SER A 899 45.41 12.85 -1.49
CA SER A 899 44.55 12.95 -2.69
C SER A 899 43.22 13.68 -2.41
N SER A 900 42.99 14.18 -1.19
CA SER A 900 41.78 14.90 -0.81
C SER A 900 42.01 16.42 -0.63
N PRO A 901 40.93 17.24 -0.57
CA PRO A 901 41.03 18.70 -0.38
C PRO A 901 41.62 19.12 0.98
N LEU A 902 41.90 18.18 1.91
CA LEU A 902 42.36 18.43 3.28
C LEU A 902 43.89 18.65 3.42
N ARG A 903 44.51 19.32 2.43
CA ARG A 903 45.98 19.52 2.38
C ARG A 903 46.56 20.39 3.51
N SER A 904 45.75 21.18 4.22
CA SER A 904 46.25 22.08 5.27
C SER A 904 46.42 21.41 6.63
N THR A 905 45.84 20.23 6.86
CA THR A 905 45.72 19.63 8.20
C THR A 905 46.79 18.59 8.52
N CYS A 906 47.49 18.02 7.53
CA CYS A 906 48.51 16.99 7.78
C CYS A 906 49.89 17.53 8.21
N LEU A 907 50.10 18.86 8.18
CA LEU A 907 51.39 19.50 8.50
C LEU A 907 51.34 20.40 9.76
N GLN A 908 50.19 20.48 10.45
CA GLN A 908 49.99 21.18 11.74
C GLN A 908 49.45 20.20 12.77
#